data_AF-A0A210Q5G4-F1
#
_entry.id   AF-A0A210Q5G4-F1
#
_cell.length_a   1.000
_cell.length_b   1.000
_cell.length_c   1.000
_cell.angle_alpha   90.00
_cell.angle_beta   90.00
_cell.angle_gamma   90.00
#
_symmetry.space_group_name_H-M   'P 1'
#
loop_
_entity.id
_entity.type
_entity.pdbx_description
1 polymer ?
#
loop_
_entity_poly.entity_id
_entity_poly.type
_entity_poly.pdbx_seq_one_letter_code
_entity_poly.pdbx_strand_id
1 'polypeptide(L)'
;MEKAEETIVVRCDECTDKQVNVSLQPKFMHFGEIDTNIDMRGEVALLSRNIVIEGAMNSYCPSVNENCKTYNYDTFGGHIKAIKGFKDVHIEGAEIRQMGKQTDLGHYPVHFHMCEDVDGDDYPNPPYVRDNAIHHTFARCITVHGTHGVTVMDNVAYESIGHCYFLEDGGEKRTVFDGNLGANTRRGSLIPLDRRPTTYWITNPQTTFRNNVAAGSQDLGIWFIFPDLPLGPSADKGFMKMFEARYTAITEFTNNVAHSNKNGIFIDDRIDLVTEEIDSCNRYQPKEDPSDPTSADKNVIIDRLTAYHNRDNAWLRGGYITVSKASLGGSLTSMLFARNSRQEQFMEKSVIIGETRNIGDPTRAFGSDGWKDLPRSVPHQYKYNLPLQGFAFYDGPVFISDIYFDKYTPNEYRKAGAIGFKRFNDAASSAISGATNIHFGFPDGLLTGNRVYDGNSSIYGFGDLDGDLAAKFRDLDGSVTTDPLSTVVRPFSFLTTPDCTMKSAWNAMICPYRYMTLRCLDTSKTKTELKPMFVRDDIPDTVWHSTLPHFRGYPLISGGHYSYSIYWPEKSPSEFMLIPKELEKDYPIRVGVCLPLNATIDLKTWYPKRFVGLDQWTEVDSVHDIDDDTDGGKYFRNRTSGMLYVNLFTNEVREDGDTNQCAGDICMVIRVYVEANDMSTAHCRERDTPTPPAKRSVAKKRSDDNLSFDTYYNGPEPDWGAGATVPFTTRGPIDGWYSDWGEWGNCRPDMTSVRTRTCDNPIPRNGGNGCRGPKTEAQDCV
;
A
#
# COMPACT_ATOMS: atom_id res chain seq x y z
N MET A 1 12.12 7.21 18.42
CA MET A 1 10.99 6.33 18.05
C MET A 1 10.73 5.35 19.18
N GLU A 2 11.76 4.72 19.75
CA GLU A 2 11.65 3.93 20.99
C GLU A 2 11.44 4.83 22.22
N LYS A 3 10.28 4.70 22.88
CA LYS A 3 9.90 5.44 24.10
C LYS A 3 9.05 4.58 25.05
N ALA A 4 9.44 3.31 25.21
CA ALA A 4 8.84 2.42 26.18
C ALA A 4 9.55 2.55 27.54
N GLU A 5 8.83 2.28 28.63
CA GLU A 5 9.36 2.32 29.99
C GLU A 5 8.89 1.10 30.77
N GLU A 6 9.80 0.48 31.51
CA GLU A 6 9.52 -0.63 32.41
C GLU A 6 9.55 -0.14 33.85
N THR A 7 8.61 -0.59 34.66
CA THR A 7 8.48 -0.18 36.06
C THR A 7 7.86 -1.28 36.92
N ILE A 8 8.05 -1.17 38.24
CA ILE A 8 7.45 -2.06 39.22
C ILE A 8 6.09 -1.50 39.64
N VAL A 9 5.07 -2.37 39.63
CA VAL A 9 3.76 -2.12 40.24
C VAL A 9 3.92 -2.12 41.77
N VAL A 10 3.46 -1.07 42.42
CA VAL A 10 3.54 -0.91 43.87
C VAL A 10 2.15 -0.93 44.50
N ARG A 11 2.10 -1.27 45.79
CA ARG A 11 0.86 -1.28 46.55
C ARG A 11 0.20 0.10 46.51
N CYS A 12 -1.11 0.11 46.28
CA CYS A 12 -1.93 1.31 46.23
C CYS A 12 -3.18 1.12 47.07
N ASP A 13 -3.14 1.56 48.33
CA ASP A 13 -4.28 1.40 49.25
C ASP A 13 -5.47 2.32 48.87
N GLU A 14 -5.24 3.32 48.02
CA GLU A 14 -6.24 4.32 47.60
C GLU A 14 -6.69 4.16 46.13
N CYS A 15 -6.12 3.24 45.36
CA CYS A 15 -6.48 3.04 43.96
C CYS A 15 -7.87 2.41 43.83
N THR A 16 -8.63 2.85 42.82
CA THR A 16 -9.83 2.13 42.40
C THR A 16 -9.48 0.81 41.71
N ASP A 17 -10.49 0.00 41.41
CA ASP A 17 -10.39 -1.22 40.61
C ASP A 17 -9.86 -0.99 39.18
N LYS A 18 -9.78 0.26 38.72
CA LYS A 18 -9.28 0.67 37.40
C LYS A 18 -7.98 1.47 37.47
N GLN A 19 -7.32 1.50 38.63
CA GLN A 19 -6.09 2.24 38.84
C GLN A 19 -4.98 1.32 39.32
N VAL A 20 -3.77 1.57 38.83
CA VAL A 20 -2.55 0.90 39.26
C VAL A 20 -1.56 1.97 39.68
N ASN A 21 -0.87 1.76 40.81
CA ASN A 21 0.24 2.61 41.21
C ASN A 21 1.56 1.97 40.75
N VAL A 22 2.44 2.78 40.20
CA VAL A 22 3.75 2.34 39.70
C VAL A 22 4.84 3.19 40.31
N SER A 23 6.01 2.61 40.49
CA SER A 23 7.20 3.32 41.00
C SER A 23 7.87 4.25 39.98
N LEU A 24 7.25 4.44 38.81
CA LEU A 24 7.80 5.19 37.70
C LEU A 24 7.64 6.70 37.89
N GLN A 25 8.70 7.44 37.63
CA GLN A 25 8.63 8.84 37.20
C GLN A 25 8.85 8.84 35.69
N PRO A 26 7.79 9.04 34.87
CA PRO A 26 7.89 8.88 33.43
C PRO A 26 8.94 9.80 32.82
N LYS A 27 9.88 9.23 32.06
CA LYS A 27 10.86 9.97 31.27
C LYS A 27 10.27 10.46 29.96
N PHE A 28 9.31 9.73 29.42
CA PHE A 28 8.65 10.04 28.16
C PHE A 28 7.19 10.40 28.37
N MET A 29 6.67 11.21 27.47
CA MET A 29 5.25 11.48 27.40
C MET A 29 4.49 10.25 26.87
N HIS A 30 3.61 9.72 27.70
CA HIS A 30 2.63 8.68 27.33
C HIS A 30 1.26 9.34 27.19
N PHE A 31 0.81 9.53 25.95
CA PHE A 31 -0.47 10.18 25.69
C PHE A 31 -1.62 9.26 26.14
N GLY A 32 -2.63 9.82 26.80
CA GLY A 32 -3.67 9.06 27.51
C GLY A 32 -5.08 9.26 26.98
N GLU A 33 -5.23 9.80 25.77
CA GLU A 33 -6.54 10.19 25.22
C GLU A 33 -6.76 9.70 23.79
N ILE A 34 -8.04 9.69 23.39
CA ILE A 34 -8.45 9.56 21.98
C ILE A 34 -8.47 10.97 21.38
N ASP A 35 -7.81 11.14 20.23
CA ASP A 35 -7.79 12.40 19.50
C ASP A 35 -8.51 12.24 18.17
N THR A 36 -9.73 12.79 18.07
CA THR A 36 -10.54 12.79 16.84
C THR A 36 -10.64 11.38 16.22
N ASN A 37 -11.19 10.42 16.98
CA ASN A 37 -11.31 9.00 16.63
C ASN A 37 -9.98 8.24 16.42
N ILE A 38 -8.82 8.85 16.66
CA ILE A 38 -7.54 8.13 16.76
C ILE A 38 -7.29 7.78 18.22
N ASP A 39 -7.35 6.49 18.56
CA ASP A 39 -6.98 6.04 19.89
C ASP A 39 -5.46 6.05 20.04
N MET A 40 -4.97 7.00 20.83
CA MET A 40 -3.54 7.23 21.05
C MET A 40 -3.15 6.98 22.51
N ARG A 41 -4.01 6.27 23.27
CA ARG A 41 -3.71 5.86 24.64
C ARG A 41 -2.51 4.94 24.62
N GLY A 42 -1.51 5.23 25.46
CA GLY A 42 -0.31 4.42 25.58
C GLY A 42 -0.62 2.99 26.02
N GLU A 43 0.11 2.04 25.44
CA GLU A 43 -0.02 0.62 25.78
C GLU A 43 0.54 0.35 27.17
N VAL A 44 -0.21 -0.40 27.98
CA VAL A 44 0.19 -0.79 29.34
C VAL A 44 0.06 -2.30 29.47
N ALA A 45 1.14 -2.95 29.87
CA ALA A 45 1.18 -4.41 30.00
C ALA A 45 1.94 -4.85 31.25
N LEU A 46 1.49 -5.97 31.84
CA LEU A 46 2.18 -6.63 32.95
C LEU A 46 3.19 -7.64 32.39
N LEU A 47 4.47 -7.44 32.69
CA LEU A 47 5.55 -8.31 32.22
C LEU A 47 5.84 -9.51 33.15
N SER A 48 5.39 -9.48 34.40
CA SER A 48 5.63 -10.57 35.33
C SER A 48 4.54 -11.64 35.29
N ARG A 49 4.92 -12.91 35.51
CA ARG A 49 4.00 -14.04 35.74
C ARG A 49 4.51 -14.94 36.87
N ASN A 50 3.64 -15.83 37.38
CA ASN A 50 4.01 -16.77 38.45
C ASN A 50 4.87 -17.94 37.95
N ILE A 51 4.78 -18.27 36.65
CA ILE A 51 5.59 -19.31 36.00
C ILE A 51 6.66 -18.60 35.19
N VAL A 52 7.92 -18.74 35.58
CA VAL A 52 9.06 -18.11 34.90
C VAL A 52 9.88 -19.16 34.17
N ILE A 53 10.10 -18.95 32.88
CA ILE A 53 11.01 -19.71 32.02
C ILE A 53 12.09 -18.74 31.56
N GLU A 54 13.30 -18.92 32.08
CA GLU A 54 14.41 -18.00 31.79
C GLU A 54 15.68 -18.71 31.34
N GLY A 55 16.42 -18.06 30.43
CA GLY A 55 17.76 -18.49 30.06
C GLY A 55 18.76 -18.14 31.15
N ALA A 56 19.68 -19.06 31.46
CA ALA A 56 20.76 -18.78 32.41
C ALA A 56 21.82 -17.87 31.77
N MET A 57 22.03 -16.69 32.36
CA MET A 57 22.92 -15.67 31.79
C MET A 57 24.26 -15.56 32.50
N ASN A 58 25.33 -15.32 31.73
CA ASN A 58 26.62 -14.95 32.29
C ASN A 58 26.66 -13.46 32.66
N SER A 59 27.45 -13.12 33.68
CA SER A 59 27.69 -11.72 34.09
C SER A 59 28.58 -10.94 33.12
N TYR A 60 29.17 -11.62 32.13
CA TYR A 60 30.01 -11.05 31.09
C TYR A 60 29.69 -11.73 29.76
N CYS A 61 29.91 -11.03 28.65
CA CYS A 61 29.77 -11.61 27.32
C CYS A 61 30.97 -12.54 27.04
N PRO A 62 30.79 -13.87 26.86
CA PRO A 62 31.90 -14.81 26.73
C PRO A 62 32.69 -14.58 25.45
N SER A 63 34.02 -14.64 25.47
CA SER A 63 34.87 -14.40 24.28
C SER A 63 34.66 -15.37 23.12
N VAL A 64 33.96 -16.50 23.36
CA VAL A 64 33.53 -17.46 22.34
C VAL A 64 32.26 -17.03 21.60
N ASN A 65 31.56 -15.99 22.08
CA ASN A 65 30.41 -15.39 21.41
C ASN A 65 30.90 -14.20 20.58
N GLU A 66 30.99 -14.36 19.26
CA GLU A 66 31.47 -13.32 18.34
C GLU A 66 30.63 -12.03 18.37
N ASN A 67 29.40 -12.10 18.90
CA ASN A 67 28.48 -10.98 19.01
C ASN A 67 28.81 -10.01 20.17
N CYS A 68 29.79 -10.31 21.03
CA CYS A 68 30.25 -9.40 22.09
C CYS A 68 30.88 -8.09 21.58
N LYS A 69 31.17 -8.01 20.28
CA LYS A 69 31.54 -6.73 19.62
C LYS A 69 30.34 -5.81 19.39
N THR A 70 29.14 -6.40 19.29
CA THR A 70 27.89 -5.72 18.98
C THR A 70 27.07 -5.46 20.24
N TYR A 71 27.00 -6.45 21.14
CA TYR A 71 26.25 -6.38 22.39
C TYR A 71 27.20 -6.43 23.59
N ASN A 72 26.95 -5.60 24.60
CA ASN A 72 27.75 -5.53 25.83
C ASN A 72 27.27 -6.50 26.93
N TYR A 73 26.38 -7.43 26.60
CA TYR A 73 25.83 -8.46 27.48
C TYR A 73 25.77 -9.80 26.74
N ASP A 74 25.62 -10.88 27.49
CA ASP A 74 25.49 -12.23 26.93
C ASP A 74 24.16 -12.39 26.18
N THR A 75 24.21 -12.89 24.95
CA THR A 75 23.06 -13.10 24.05
C THR A 75 22.81 -14.58 23.77
N PHE A 76 23.28 -15.47 24.66
CA PHE A 76 23.14 -16.92 24.56
C PHE A 76 22.06 -17.44 25.51
N GLY A 77 20.80 -17.14 25.22
CA GLY A 77 19.65 -17.54 26.05
C GLY A 77 19.20 -18.99 25.85
N GLY A 78 18.18 -19.38 26.62
CA GLY A 78 17.46 -20.65 26.44
C GLY A 78 16.52 -20.63 25.23
N HIS A 79 15.88 -21.76 24.90
CA HIS A 79 14.89 -21.82 23.81
C HIS A 79 13.84 -22.91 24.07
N ILE A 80 12.63 -22.73 23.53
CA ILE A 80 11.57 -23.76 23.54
C ILE A 80 11.30 -24.14 22.08
N LYS A 81 11.29 -25.44 21.78
CA LYS A 81 11.03 -25.95 20.42
C LYS A 81 10.02 -27.09 20.45
N ALA A 82 8.86 -26.86 19.83
CA ALA A 82 7.93 -27.91 19.47
C ALA A 82 8.34 -28.47 18.09
N ILE A 83 8.40 -29.80 17.98
CA ILE A 83 8.72 -30.51 16.74
C ILE A 83 7.59 -31.48 16.40
N LYS A 84 7.45 -31.85 15.12
CA LYS A 84 6.40 -32.76 14.64
C LYS A 84 6.22 -34.00 15.52
N GLY A 85 4.96 -34.37 15.78
CA GLY A 85 4.59 -35.57 16.52
C GLY A 85 4.47 -35.37 18.04
N PHE A 86 4.43 -34.12 18.51
CA PHE A 86 4.00 -33.85 19.89
C PHE A 86 2.53 -34.26 20.07
N LYS A 87 2.16 -34.67 21.28
CA LYS A 87 0.77 -35.03 21.59
C LYS A 87 -0.10 -33.80 21.83
N ASP A 88 0.36 -32.90 22.70
CA ASP A 88 -0.31 -31.67 23.08
C ASP A 88 0.76 -30.63 23.46
N VAL A 89 0.64 -29.38 22.95
CA VAL A 89 1.52 -28.25 23.32
C VAL A 89 0.65 -27.01 23.54
N HIS A 90 0.62 -26.53 24.78
CA HIS A 90 -0.16 -25.36 25.19
C HIS A 90 0.69 -24.53 26.14
N ILE A 91 1.07 -23.32 25.74
CA ILE A 91 1.93 -22.43 26.54
C ILE A 91 1.09 -21.25 26.99
N GLU A 92 0.81 -21.16 28.30
CA GLU A 92 -0.09 -20.16 28.85
C GLU A 92 0.37 -19.58 30.18
N GLY A 93 0.17 -18.26 30.33
CA GLY A 93 0.35 -17.58 31.61
C GLY A 93 1.81 -17.54 32.10
N ALA A 94 2.78 -17.72 31.21
CA ALA A 94 4.20 -17.79 31.55
C ALA A 94 4.96 -16.48 31.24
N GLU A 95 5.93 -16.17 32.08
CA GLU A 95 6.97 -15.16 31.83
C GLU A 95 8.15 -15.87 31.18
N ILE A 96 8.48 -15.48 29.95
CA ILE A 96 9.53 -16.07 29.13
C ILE A 96 10.57 -14.98 28.87
N ARG A 97 11.75 -15.08 29.49
CA ARG A 97 12.74 -14.00 29.44
C ARG A 97 14.17 -14.47 29.24
N GLN A 98 15.02 -13.62 28.65
CA GLN A 98 16.42 -13.97 28.40
C GLN A 98 16.54 -15.25 27.55
N MET A 99 15.64 -15.41 26.59
CA MET A 99 15.54 -16.55 25.69
C MET A 99 15.91 -16.14 24.25
N GLY A 100 16.26 -17.12 23.42
CA GLY A 100 16.77 -16.95 22.07
C GLY A 100 18.29 -16.81 22.02
N LYS A 101 18.88 -17.00 20.84
CA LYS A 101 20.33 -16.86 20.63
C LYS A 101 20.65 -16.03 19.39
N GLN A 102 21.52 -15.03 19.51
CA GLN A 102 22.05 -14.29 18.35
C GLN A 102 23.18 -15.03 17.61
N THR A 103 23.67 -16.16 18.13
CA THR A 103 24.76 -16.93 17.54
C THR A 103 24.31 -18.06 16.63
N ASP A 104 23.10 -18.59 16.87
CA ASP A 104 22.66 -19.87 16.29
C ASP A 104 21.21 -19.79 15.81
N LEU A 105 20.99 -20.10 14.53
CA LEU A 105 19.66 -20.16 13.94
C LEU A 105 18.78 -21.24 14.61
N GLY A 106 17.47 -21.02 14.60
CA GLY A 106 16.48 -22.00 15.10
C GLY A 106 16.37 -22.13 16.62
N HIS A 107 16.99 -21.23 17.39
CA HIS A 107 16.93 -21.19 18.86
C HIS A 107 16.21 -19.90 19.31
N TYR A 108 14.90 -19.99 19.49
CA TYR A 108 14.01 -18.86 19.79
C TYR A 108 13.22 -19.11 21.08
N PRO A 109 12.67 -18.05 21.73
CA PRO A 109 11.90 -18.20 22.97
C PRO A 109 10.78 -19.23 22.85
N VAL A 110 9.98 -19.15 21.78
CA VAL A 110 8.98 -20.15 21.41
C VAL A 110 9.08 -20.43 19.92
N HIS A 111 9.32 -21.69 19.55
CA HIS A 111 9.49 -22.11 18.15
C HIS A 111 8.67 -23.36 17.84
N PHE A 112 7.66 -23.23 16.99
CA PHE A 112 7.01 -24.38 16.33
C PHE A 112 7.75 -24.67 15.04
N HIS A 113 8.50 -25.78 15.03
CA HIS A 113 9.44 -26.09 13.97
C HIS A 113 9.00 -27.32 13.19
N MET A 114 8.56 -27.08 11.95
CA MET A 114 8.23 -28.09 10.96
C MET A 114 7.18 -29.11 11.45
N CYS A 115 6.15 -28.65 12.16
CA CYS A 115 5.10 -29.51 12.71
C CYS A 115 4.01 -29.88 11.69
N GLU A 116 4.00 -29.25 10.50
CA GLU A 116 2.95 -29.38 9.49
C GLU A 116 1.58 -28.94 10.03
N ASP A 117 0.48 -29.60 9.65
CA ASP A 117 -0.87 -29.23 10.08
C ASP A 117 -1.08 -29.62 11.56
N VAL A 118 -1.26 -28.62 12.42
CA VAL A 118 -1.50 -28.81 13.87
C VAL A 118 -2.95 -28.49 14.29
N ASP A 119 -3.82 -28.21 13.32
CA ASP A 119 -5.27 -28.02 13.45
C ASP A 119 -6.08 -29.17 12.78
N GLY A 120 -5.38 -30.23 12.36
CA GLY A 120 -5.94 -31.41 11.71
C GLY A 120 -6.37 -32.53 12.67
N ASP A 121 -6.69 -33.70 12.12
CA ASP A 121 -7.20 -34.85 12.89
C ASP A 121 -6.14 -35.50 13.80
N ASP A 122 -4.85 -35.37 13.46
CA ASP A 122 -3.73 -35.85 14.29
C ASP A 122 -3.54 -35.03 15.57
N TYR A 123 -4.10 -33.81 15.63
CA TYR A 123 -4.00 -32.89 16.77
C TYR A 123 -5.41 -32.50 17.24
N PRO A 124 -6.08 -33.39 17.99
CA PRO A 124 -7.46 -33.15 18.44
C PRO A 124 -7.59 -31.93 19.38
N ASN A 125 -6.48 -31.52 20.01
CA ASN A 125 -6.36 -30.27 20.74
C ASN A 125 -5.29 -29.40 20.03
N PRO A 126 -5.69 -28.49 19.14
CA PRO A 126 -4.76 -27.64 18.43
C PRO A 126 -3.91 -26.78 19.38
N PRO A 127 -2.60 -26.60 19.11
CA PRO A 127 -1.71 -25.92 20.03
C PRO A 127 -1.97 -24.40 20.05
N TYR A 128 -1.68 -23.80 21.21
CA TYR A 128 -1.72 -22.35 21.37
C TYR A 128 -0.57 -21.81 22.22
N VAL A 129 -0.28 -20.53 22.00
CA VAL A 129 0.58 -19.70 22.85
C VAL A 129 -0.25 -18.50 23.29
N ARG A 130 -0.62 -18.42 24.59
CA ARG A 130 -1.55 -17.39 25.08
C ARG A 130 -1.24 -16.77 26.44
N ASP A 131 -1.59 -15.50 26.63
CA ASP A 131 -1.41 -14.79 27.92
C ASP A 131 0.02 -14.87 28.50
N ASN A 132 1.03 -14.94 27.63
CA ASN A 132 2.42 -14.96 28.06
C ASN A 132 3.02 -13.55 28.05
N ALA A 133 3.98 -13.32 28.94
CA ALA A 133 4.87 -12.17 28.88
C ALA A 133 6.24 -12.63 28.36
N ILE A 134 6.62 -12.21 27.16
CA ILE A 134 7.84 -12.65 26.46
C ILE A 134 8.77 -11.45 26.32
N HIS A 135 9.85 -11.37 27.10
CA HIS A 135 10.61 -10.12 27.10
C HIS A 135 12.12 -10.26 27.30
N HIS A 136 12.86 -9.22 26.88
CA HIS A 136 14.32 -9.22 26.91
C HIS A 136 14.88 -10.45 26.18
N THR A 137 14.39 -10.68 24.96
CA THR A 137 14.74 -11.86 24.16
C THR A 137 15.88 -11.54 23.21
N PHE A 138 16.78 -12.49 23.05
CA PHE A 138 17.96 -12.32 22.22
C PHE A 138 17.75 -12.78 20.79
N ALA A 139 16.65 -13.43 20.45
CA ALA A 139 16.30 -13.71 19.06
C ALA A 139 14.82 -14.02 18.95
N ARG A 140 14.07 -13.07 18.37
CA ARG A 140 12.63 -13.18 18.13
C ARG A 140 11.79 -13.33 19.41
N CYS A 141 10.48 -13.48 19.24
CA CYS A 141 9.52 -13.73 20.31
C CYS A 141 8.88 -15.10 20.10
N ILE A 142 8.00 -15.21 19.11
CA ILE A 142 7.32 -16.44 18.72
C ILE A 142 7.60 -16.68 17.25
N THR A 143 8.08 -17.89 16.94
CA THR A 143 8.39 -18.32 15.57
C THR A 143 7.55 -19.51 15.19
N VAL A 144 6.86 -19.38 14.07
CA VAL A 144 6.15 -20.47 13.40
C VAL A 144 6.90 -20.73 12.11
N HIS A 145 7.37 -21.97 11.93
CA HIS A 145 8.21 -22.37 10.81
C HIS A 145 7.67 -23.69 10.25
N GLY A 146 7.25 -23.71 8.98
CA GLY A 146 6.72 -24.90 8.29
C GLY A 146 5.60 -25.61 9.08
N THR A 147 4.81 -24.83 9.80
CA THR A 147 3.75 -25.28 10.69
C THR A 147 2.48 -24.48 10.38
N HIS A 148 1.32 -25.15 10.37
CA HIS A 148 0.04 -24.56 9.98
C HIS A 148 -1.01 -24.75 11.07
N GLY A 149 -1.86 -23.75 11.31
CA GLY A 149 -2.96 -23.86 12.27
C GLY A 149 -2.62 -23.48 13.71
N VAL A 150 -1.48 -22.81 13.96
CA VAL A 150 -1.09 -22.37 15.32
C VAL A 150 -1.89 -21.14 15.72
N THR A 151 -2.39 -21.13 16.97
CA THR A 151 -3.01 -19.95 17.57
C THR A 151 -2.03 -19.21 18.48
N VAL A 152 -1.74 -17.96 18.15
CA VAL A 152 -0.92 -17.04 18.94
C VAL A 152 -1.79 -15.88 19.40
N MET A 153 -2.13 -15.83 20.68
CA MET A 153 -3.10 -14.85 21.17
C MET A 153 -2.71 -14.20 22.48
N ASP A 154 -3.03 -12.93 22.65
CA ASP A 154 -2.99 -12.26 23.95
C ASP A 154 -1.62 -12.28 24.65
N ASN A 155 -0.54 -12.42 23.87
CA ASN A 155 0.81 -12.37 24.41
C ASN A 155 1.30 -10.93 24.40
N VAL A 156 2.08 -10.58 25.43
CA VAL A 156 2.84 -9.34 25.47
C VAL A 156 4.29 -9.68 25.17
N ALA A 157 4.86 -9.05 24.15
CA ALA A 157 6.27 -9.13 23.83
C ALA A 157 6.95 -7.77 23.98
N TYR A 158 8.08 -7.72 24.69
CA TYR A 158 8.80 -6.48 24.98
C TYR A 158 10.31 -6.66 24.87
N GLU A 159 11.03 -5.72 24.25
CA GLU A 159 12.50 -5.74 24.16
C GLU A 159 13.02 -7.02 23.49
N SER A 160 12.80 -7.15 22.18
CA SER A 160 13.19 -8.32 21.39
C SER A 160 14.24 -7.97 20.33
N ILE A 161 15.28 -8.79 20.18
CA ILE A 161 16.27 -8.64 19.10
C ILE A 161 15.85 -9.42 17.85
N GLY A 162 15.91 -8.79 16.68
CA GLY A 162 15.41 -9.33 15.41
C GLY A 162 13.89 -9.17 15.26
N HIS A 163 13.28 -9.87 14.30
CA HIS A 163 11.81 -9.87 14.15
C HIS A 163 11.12 -10.49 15.37
N CYS A 164 9.97 -9.99 15.85
CA CYS A 164 9.34 -10.51 17.07
C CYS A 164 8.39 -11.70 16.81
N TYR A 165 7.20 -11.45 16.28
CA TYR A 165 6.26 -12.48 15.82
C TYR A 165 6.60 -12.81 14.35
N PHE A 166 7.07 -14.04 14.10
CA PHE A 166 7.81 -14.36 12.89
C PHE A 166 7.28 -15.64 12.22
N LEU A 167 6.78 -15.51 10.99
CA LEU A 167 6.54 -16.62 10.07
C LEU A 167 7.79 -16.80 9.20
N GLU A 168 8.46 -17.94 9.27
CA GLU A 168 9.88 -18.01 8.88
C GLU A 168 10.11 -17.99 7.37
N ASP A 169 9.46 -18.87 6.61
CA ASP A 169 9.86 -19.10 5.21
C ASP A 169 8.72 -19.01 4.19
N GLY A 170 7.50 -18.72 4.64
CA GLY A 170 6.34 -18.47 3.77
C GLY A 170 5.43 -19.68 3.64
N GLY A 171 5.85 -20.87 4.06
CA GLY A 171 5.00 -22.06 4.04
C GLY A 171 3.87 -22.04 5.07
N GLU A 172 3.95 -21.22 6.12
CA GLU A 172 3.05 -21.24 7.27
C GLU A 172 1.63 -20.79 6.92
N LYS A 173 0.61 -21.56 7.28
CA LYS A 173 -0.79 -21.31 6.86
C LYS A 173 -1.73 -21.39 8.04
N ARG A 174 -2.89 -20.74 7.92
CA ARG A 174 -3.97 -20.73 8.94
C ARG A 174 -3.46 -20.32 10.31
N THR A 175 -2.46 -19.43 10.36
CA THR A 175 -1.94 -18.92 11.63
C THR A 175 -2.87 -17.82 12.13
N VAL A 176 -3.18 -17.84 13.42
CA VAL A 176 -4.00 -16.82 14.07
C VAL A 176 -3.11 -15.95 14.95
N PHE A 177 -3.10 -14.63 14.69
CA PHE A 177 -2.58 -13.61 15.59
C PHE A 177 -3.76 -12.75 16.09
N ASP A 178 -4.10 -12.89 17.36
CA ASP A 178 -5.22 -12.17 17.98
C ASP A 178 -4.82 -11.51 19.30
N GLY A 179 -4.94 -10.20 19.42
CA GLY A 179 -4.78 -9.53 20.72
C GLY A 179 -3.35 -9.46 21.25
N ASN A 180 -2.33 -9.73 20.42
CA ASN A 180 -0.94 -9.68 20.87
C ASN A 180 -0.43 -8.22 20.89
N LEU A 181 0.42 -7.89 21.86
CA LEU A 181 1.19 -6.65 21.89
C LEU A 181 2.65 -6.98 21.65
N GLY A 182 3.29 -6.34 20.67
CA GLY A 182 4.73 -6.30 20.56
C GLY A 182 5.26 -4.89 20.69
N ALA A 183 6.22 -4.70 21.60
CA ALA A 183 6.81 -3.41 21.91
C ALA A 183 8.35 -3.46 21.89
N ASN A 184 8.97 -2.40 21.36
CA ASN A 184 10.43 -2.22 21.36
C ASN A 184 11.22 -3.34 20.64
N THR A 185 10.91 -3.57 19.36
CA THR A 185 11.60 -4.55 18.52
C THR A 185 12.89 -3.96 17.93
N ARG A 186 14.04 -4.57 18.21
CA ARG A 186 15.39 -4.03 17.94
C ARG A 186 16.11 -4.78 16.82
N ARG A 187 17.02 -4.08 16.14
CA ARG A 187 17.85 -4.66 15.07
C ARG A 187 18.65 -5.85 15.60
N GLY A 188 18.61 -6.95 14.86
CA GLY A 188 19.41 -8.14 15.10
C GLY A 188 20.47 -8.35 14.02
N SER A 189 21.25 -9.41 14.19
CA SER A 189 22.32 -9.80 13.27
C SER A 189 22.31 -11.28 12.89
N LEU A 190 21.27 -12.01 13.30
CA LEU A 190 21.20 -13.45 13.14
C LEU A 190 20.96 -13.86 11.67
N ILE A 191 20.12 -13.13 10.94
CA ILE A 191 20.06 -13.17 9.46
C ILE A 191 20.13 -11.75 8.86
N PRO A 192 20.49 -11.58 7.56
CA PRO A 192 20.53 -10.27 6.93
C PRO A 192 19.23 -9.46 7.09
N LEU A 193 18.08 -10.13 7.07
CA LEU A 193 16.75 -9.54 7.21
C LEU A 193 16.50 -8.94 8.60
N ASP A 194 17.14 -9.44 9.66
CA ASP A 194 17.01 -8.92 11.04
C ASP A 194 17.58 -7.50 11.19
N ARG A 195 18.36 -7.03 10.20
CA ARG A 195 18.81 -5.63 10.14
C ARG A 195 17.64 -4.67 9.91
N ARG A 196 16.49 -5.15 9.42
CA ARG A 196 15.23 -4.40 9.26
C ARG A 196 14.13 -5.05 10.11
N PRO A 197 14.22 -4.96 11.45
CA PRO A 197 13.32 -5.67 12.34
C PRO A 197 11.88 -5.22 12.14
N THR A 198 10.96 -6.15 12.32
CA THR A 198 9.53 -5.86 12.38
C THR A 198 8.90 -6.56 13.57
N THR A 199 7.92 -5.93 14.20
CA THR A 199 7.19 -6.56 15.29
C THR A 199 6.41 -7.76 14.77
N TYR A 200 5.74 -7.62 13.62
CA TYR A 200 5.07 -8.72 12.92
C TYR A 200 5.66 -8.90 11.53
N TRP A 201 6.26 -10.08 11.29
CA TRP A 201 6.79 -10.51 10.01
C TRP A 201 5.91 -11.63 9.47
N ILE A 202 5.09 -11.31 8.47
CA ILE A 202 4.05 -12.19 7.94
C ILE A 202 4.37 -12.56 6.50
N THR A 203 4.75 -13.82 6.27
CA THR A 203 5.20 -14.33 4.96
C THR A 203 4.13 -15.08 4.20
N ASN A 204 2.93 -15.25 4.76
CA ASN A 204 1.82 -15.94 4.12
C ASN A 204 0.48 -15.22 4.34
N PRO A 205 -0.34 -15.03 3.28
CA PRO A 205 -1.64 -14.36 3.38
C PRO A 205 -2.71 -15.18 4.10
N GLN A 206 -2.54 -16.50 4.27
CA GLN A 206 -3.45 -17.34 5.05
C GLN A 206 -3.24 -17.14 6.56
N THR A 207 -3.39 -15.89 7.00
CA THR A 207 -3.17 -15.43 8.37
C THR A 207 -4.38 -14.62 8.81
N THR A 208 -4.97 -15.01 9.95
CA THR A 208 -5.98 -14.19 10.64
C THR A 208 -5.25 -13.19 11.53
N PHE A 209 -5.34 -11.91 11.22
CA PHE A 209 -4.56 -10.87 11.89
C PHE A 209 -5.48 -9.79 12.49
N ARG A 210 -5.77 -9.87 13.79
CA ARG A 210 -6.67 -8.90 14.42
C ARG A 210 -6.27 -8.47 15.82
N ASN A 211 -6.69 -7.26 16.16
CA ASN A 211 -6.50 -6.71 17.49
C ASN A 211 -5.05 -6.68 18.01
N ASN A 212 -4.06 -6.78 17.12
CA ASN A 212 -2.66 -6.78 17.50
C ASN A 212 -2.13 -5.35 17.56
N VAL A 213 -1.09 -5.15 18.37
CA VAL A 213 -0.43 -3.85 18.54
C VAL A 213 1.06 -3.97 18.24
N ALA A 214 1.56 -3.14 17.34
CA ALA A 214 2.99 -2.99 17.03
C ALA A 214 3.49 -1.61 17.46
N ALA A 215 4.25 -1.55 18.56
CA ALA A 215 4.68 -0.31 19.19
C ALA A 215 6.21 -0.17 19.22
N GLY A 216 6.77 0.80 18.51
CA GLY A 216 8.17 1.18 18.69
C GLY A 216 9.21 0.21 18.12
N SER A 217 8.93 -0.45 17.00
CA SER A 217 9.94 -1.17 16.22
C SER A 217 10.97 -0.20 15.60
N GLN A 218 12.24 -0.61 15.54
CA GLN A 218 13.32 0.17 14.93
C GLN A 218 13.23 0.29 13.40
N ASP A 219 12.40 -0.52 12.74
CA ASP A 219 12.02 -0.35 11.34
C ASP A 219 10.49 -0.43 11.22
N LEU A 220 9.90 -1.58 10.93
CA LEU A 220 8.48 -1.69 10.58
C LEU A 220 7.65 -2.21 11.75
N GLY A 221 6.40 -1.77 11.89
CA GLY A 221 5.48 -2.35 12.87
C GLY A 221 4.93 -3.69 12.39
N ILE A 222 4.23 -3.66 11.25
CA ILE A 222 3.60 -4.83 10.62
C ILE A 222 4.06 -4.92 9.17
N TRP A 223 4.62 -6.05 8.77
CA TRP A 223 5.08 -6.31 7.41
C TRP A 223 4.49 -7.59 6.84
N PHE A 224 3.69 -7.46 5.79
CA PHE A 224 3.30 -8.58 4.92
C PHE A 224 4.26 -8.64 3.73
N ILE A 225 5.09 -9.70 3.68
CA ILE A 225 6.15 -9.88 2.68
C ILE A 225 6.10 -11.31 2.14
N PHE A 226 5.50 -11.47 0.96
CA PHE A 226 5.21 -12.80 0.43
C PHE A 226 6.30 -13.28 -0.52
N PRO A 227 6.92 -14.45 -0.30
CA PRO A 227 7.80 -15.04 -1.28
C PRO A 227 7.00 -15.70 -2.42
N ASP A 228 7.65 -15.92 -3.56
CA ASP A 228 7.01 -16.62 -4.70
C ASP A 228 6.83 -18.12 -4.42
N LEU A 229 7.67 -18.70 -3.57
CA LEU A 229 7.64 -20.07 -3.03
C LEU A 229 8.22 -20.06 -1.61
N PRO A 230 7.90 -21.05 -0.75
CA PRO A 230 8.54 -21.19 0.54
C PRO A 230 10.06 -21.33 0.39
N LEU A 231 10.80 -20.69 1.29
CA LEU A 231 12.27 -20.77 1.34
C LEU A 231 12.72 -21.85 2.33
N GLY A 232 14.04 -22.01 2.48
CA GLY A 232 14.64 -22.76 3.57
C GLY A 232 14.09 -24.20 3.71
N PRO A 233 13.92 -24.70 4.95
CA PRO A 233 13.41 -26.05 5.23
C PRO A 233 12.03 -26.38 4.64
N SER A 234 11.20 -25.39 4.30
CA SER A 234 9.90 -25.63 3.67
C SER A 234 9.93 -25.72 2.14
N ALA A 235 11.05 -25.37 1.48
CA ALA A 235 11.13 -25.26 0.01
C ALA A 235 10.67 -26.53 -0.73
N ASP A 236 11.10 -27.71 -0.26
CA ASP A 236 10.81 -29.00 -0.89
C ASP A 236 9.59 -29.72 -0.29
N LYS A 237 8.83 -29.05 0.58
CA LYS A 237 7.68 -29.67 1.28
C LYS A 237 6.38 -29.63 0.49
N GLY A 238 6.33 -28.85 -0.59
CA GLY A 238 5.12 -28.67 -1.38
C GLY A 238 4.01 -27.95 -0.61
N PHE A 239 4.35 -27.17 0.42
CA PHE A 239 3.37 -26.41 1.20
C PHE A 239 2.62 -25.36 0.37
N MET A 240 3.23 -24.86 -0.70
CA MET A 240 2.63 -23.90 -1.61
C MET A 240 3.10 -24.13 -3.05
N LYS A 241 2.26 -23.77 -4.01
CA LYS A 241 2.61 -23.66 -5.43
C LYS A 241 3.28 -22.32 -5.72
N MET A 242 4.00 -22.27 -6.85
CA MET A 242 4.60 -21.03 -7.35
C MET A 242 3.54 -19.93 -7.48
N PHE A 243 3.79 -18.77 -6.89
CA PHE A 243 2.90 -17.61 -6.84
C PHE A 243 1.59 -17.81 -6.06
N GLU A 244 1.41 -18.87 -5.28
CA GLU A 244 0.17 -19.09 -4.54
C GLU A 244 -0.12 -17.96 -3.53
N ALA A 245 0.89 -17.49 -2.80
CA ALA A 245 0.75 -16.36 -1.87
C ALA A 245 0.30 -15.08 -2.60
N ARG A 246 0.81 -14.87 -3.81
CA ARG A 246 0.51 -13.69 -4.63
C ARG A 246 -0.97 -13.57 -5.00
N TYR A 247 -1.65 -14.71 -5.17
CA TYR A 247 -3.06 -14.79 -5.58
C TYR A 247 -4.01 -15.07 -4.42
N THR A 248 -3.48 -15.33 -3.22
CA THR A 248 -4.30 -15.64 -2.04
C THR A 248 -4.61 -14.35 -1.27
N ALA A 249 -5.90 -14.06 -1.06
CA ALA A 249 -6.33 -12.93 -0.24
C ALA A 249 -5.88 -13.09 1.23
N ILE A 250 -5.45 -11.99 1.86
CA ILE A 250 -5.24 -11.96 3.31
C ILE A 250 -6.54 -12.38 3.99
N THR A 251 -6.47 -13.38 4.87
CA THR A 251 -7.68 -14.01 5.44
C THR A 251 -8.49 -13.02 6.28
N GLU A 252 -7.84 -12.28 7.18
CA GLU A 252 -8.50 -11.26 7.99
C GLU A 252 -7.47 -10.20 8.41
N PHE A 253 -7.83 -8.92 8.29
CA PHE A 253 -7.11 -7.82 8.93
C PHE A 253 -8.13 -6.88 9.57
N THR A 254 -8.27 -6.89 10.90
CA THR A 254 -9.18 -5.96 11.59
C THR A 254 -8.63 -5.44 12.92
N ASN A 255 -8.85 -4.16 13.18
CA ASN A 255 -8.65 -3.52 14.49
C ASN A 255 -7.21 -3.61 15.02
N ASN A 256 -6.21 -3.54 14.14
CA ASN A 256 -4.80 -3.57 14.53
C ASN A 256 -4.26 -2.15 14.73
N VAL A 257 -3.29 -2.02 15.64
CA VAL A 257 -2.62 -0.75 15.97
C VAL A 257 -1.15 -0.81 15.58
N ALA A 258 -0.63 0.24 14.95
CA ALA A 258 0.81 0.38 14.73
C ALA A 258 1.28 1.80 15.01
N HIS A 259 2.17 1.99 15.98
CA HIS A 259 2.66 3.33 16.32
C HIS A 259 4.14 3.38 16.71
N SER A 260 4.72 4.58 16.59
CA SER A 260 6.11 4.84 16.97
C SER A 260 7.16 4.05 16.16
N ASN A 261 6.80 3.55 14.98
CA ASN A 261 7.68 2.82 14.05
C ASN A 261 8.22 3.73 12.94
N LYS A 262 9.13 3.24 12.12
CA LYS A 262 9.47 3.91 10.86
C LYS A 262 8.31 3.83 9.87
N ASN A 263 7.76 2.64 9.60
CA ASN A 263 6.43 2.56 8.99
C ASN A 263 5.51 1.71 9.86
N GLY A 264 4.25 2.13 10.00
CA GLY A 264 3.26 1.41 10.80
C GLY A 264 2.92 0.07 10.16
N ILE A 265 2.31 0.10 8.98
CA ILE A 265 2.03 -1.08 8.14
C ILE A 265 2.70 -0.96 6.77
N PHE A 266 3.24 -2.09 6.31
CA PHE A 266 3.88 -2.21 5.01
C PHE A 266 3.44 -3.52 4.33
N ILE A 267 2.70 -3.41 3.23
CA ILE A 267 2.34 -4.55 2.37
C ILE A 267 3.07 -4.31 1.04
N ASP A 268 4.31 -4.74 0.94
CA ASP A 268 5.13 -4.63 -0.26
C ASP A 268 6.36 -5.52 -0.07
N ASP A 269 7.20 -5.53 -1.09
CA ASP A 269 8.39 -6.33 -1.22
C ASP A 269 8.10 -7.84 -1.20
N ARG A 270 9.12 -8.61 -1.57
CA ARG A 270 9.12 -10.07 -1.52
C ARG A 270 10.49 -10.54 -1.10
N ILE A 271 10.57 -11.79 -0.69
CA ILE A 271 11.86 -12.44 -0.42
C ILE A 271 12.31 -13.10 -1.72
N ASP A 272 13.50 -12.74 -2.20
CA ASP A 272 14.08 -13.32 -3.41
C ASP A 272 14.52 -14.77 -3.14
N LEU A 273 14.13 -15.69 -4.03
CA LEU A 273 14.35 -17.13 -3.84
C LEU A 273 15.83 -17.56 -3.95
N VAL A 274 16.70 -16.72 -4.50
CA VAL A 274 18.12 -17.07 -4.73
C VAL A 274 19.02 -16.41 -3.72
N THR A 275 18.80 -15.13 -3.48
CA THR A 275 19.63 -14.31 -2.59
C THR A 275 19.13 -14.32 -1.15
N GLU A 276 17.87 -14.70 -0.91
CA GLU A 276 17.18 -14.59 0.39
C GLU A 276 17.16 -13.16 0.94
N GLU A 277 17.35 -12.17 0.05
CA GLU A 277 17.27 -10.75 0.36
C GLU A 277 15.90 -10.19 -0.01
N ILE A 278 15.65 -8.95 0.42
CA ILE A 278 14.42 -8.22 0.08
C ILE A 278 14.52 -7.76 -1.38
N ASP A 279 13.63 -8.28 -2.22
CA ASP A 279 13.39 -7.77 -3.57
C ASP A 279 12.14 -6.87 -3.57
N SER A 280 12.23 -5.78 -4.33
CA SER A 280 11.15 -4.80 -4.41
C SER A 280 9.97 -5.33 -5.21
N CYS A 281 8.78 -4.79 -4.94
CA CYS A 281 7.52 -5.11 -5.64
C CYS A 281 7.01 -6.53 -5.36
N ASN A 282 6.07 -6.63 -4.41
CA ASN A 282 5.46 -7.89 -3.97
C ASN A 282 4.65 -8.65 -5.03
N ARG A 283 4.31 -7.97 -6.12
CA ARG A 283 3.43 -8.47 -7.15
C ARG A 283 2.04 -8.95 -6.70
N TYR A 284 1.58 -8.59 -5.50
CA TYR A 284 0.36 -9.07 -4.89
C TYR A 284 -0.91 -8.70 -5.67
N GLN A 285 -1.76 -9.69 -5.97
CA GLN A 285 -2.97 -9.56 -6.80
C GLN A 285 -3.97 -10.67 -6.46
N PRO A 286 -4.68 -10.56 -5.33
CA PRO A 286 -5.58 -11.60 -4.82
C PRO A 286 -6.72 -11.95 -5.79
N LYS A 287 -7.11 -13.23 -5.78
CA LYS A 287 -8.05 -13.88 -6.70
C LYS A 287 -9.12 -14.68 -5.97
N GLU A 288 -10.28 -14.85 -6.59
CA GLU A 288 -11.37 -15.69 -6.05
C GLU A 288 -10.96 -17.16 -5.99
N ASP A 289 -10.31 -17.65 -7.06
CA ASP A 289 -9.57 -18.90 -7.05
C ASP A 289 -8.06 -18.61 -7.10
N PRO A 290 -7.32 -18.76 -5.98
CA PRO A 290 -5.89 -18.53 -5.93
C PRO A 290 -5.05 -19.45 -6.83
N SER A 291 -5.62 -20.56 -7.29
CA SER A 291 -4.96 -21.51 -8.20
C SER A 291 -5.15 -21.15 -9.69
N ASP A 292 -6.13 -20.30 -10.00
CA ASP A 292 -6.40 -19.78 -11.33
C ASP A 292 -6.13 -18.27 -11.40
N PRO A 293 -4.98 -17.84 -11.96
CA PRO A 293 -4.63 -16.43 -12.09
C PRO A 293 -5.57 -15.64 -13.03
N THR A 294 -6.41 -16.34 -13.79
CA THR A 294 -7.43 -15.74 -14.68
C THR A 294 -8.79 -15.58 -14.02
N SER A 295 -8.98 -16.15 -12.82
CA SER A 295 -10.21 -15.97 -12.05
C SER A 295 -10.42 -14.50 -11.64
N ALA A 296 -11.65 -14.21 -11.20
CA ALA A 296 -12.04 -12.88 -10.76
C ALA A 296 -11.15 -12.39 -9.60
N ASP A 297 -11.02 -11.07 -9.50
CA ASP A 297 -10.22 -10.43 -8.46
C ASP A 297 -10.95 -10.50 -7.12
N LYS A 298 -10.20 -10.76 -6.03
CA LYS A 298 -10.76 -10.86 -4.69
C LYS A 298 -10.31 -9.69 -3.83
N ASN A 299 -11.26 -8.96 -3.26
CA ASN A 299 -10.95 -7.80 -2.42
C ASN A 299 -10.26 -8.23 -1.11
N VAL A 300 -9.20 -7.52 -0.74
CA VAL A 300 -8.58 -7.60 0.59
C VAL A 300 -8.97 -6.37 1.39
N ILE A 301 -9.63 -6.60 2.53
CA ILE A 301 -10.10 -5.52 3.40
C ILE A 301 -9.12 -5.36 4.57
N ILE A 302 -8.54 -4.17 4.67
CA ILE A 302 -7.77 -3.69 5.83
C ILE A 302 -8.74 -2.85 6.66
N ASP A 303 -9.41 -3.48 7.61
CA ASP A 303 -10.47 -2.87 8.41
C ASP A 303 -9.93 -2.29 9.73
N ARG A 304 -10.40 -1.11 10.12
CA ARG A 304 -10.16 -0.51 11.44
C ARG A 304 -8.68 -0.41 11.84
N LEU A 305 -7.80 -0.08 10.89
CA LEU A 305 -6.40 0.19 11.19
C LEU A 305 -6.27 1.49 12.01
N THR A 306 -5.60 1.43 13.16
CA THR A 306 -5.13 2.63 13.88
C THR A 306 -3.63 2.75 13.70
N ALA A 307 -3.14 3.85 13.14
CA ALA A 307 -1.70 4.06 13.02
C ALA A 307 -1.30 5.51 13.26
N TYR A 308 -0.32 5.72 14.15
CA TYR A 308 0.07 7.07 14.53
C TYR A 308 1.51 7.20 14.97
N HIS A 309 2.06 8.42 14.90
CA HIS A 309 3.45 8.69 15.34
C HIS A 309 4.50 7.78 14.70
N ASN A 310 4.17 7.15 13.57
CA ASN A 310 5.15 6.51 12.71
C ASN A 310 5.81 7.59 11.85
N ARG A 311 6.97 7.30 11.25
CA ARG A 311 7.47 8.19 10.20
C ARG A 311 6.46 8.25 9.04
N ASP A 312 5.97 7.09 8.59
CA ASP A 312 4.84 6.97 7.65
C ASP A 312 3.85 5.93 8.20
N ASN A 313 2.53 6.16 8.14
CA ASN A 313 1.58 5.25 8.78
C ASN A 313 1.33 3.99 7.95
N ALA A 314 1.03 4.11 6.65
CA ALA A 314 0.69 2.97 5.81
C ALA A 314 1.23 3.08 4.37
N TRP A 315 1.86 2.00 3.89
CA TRP A 315 2.23 1.78 2.50
C TRP A 315 1.68 0.44 2.04
N LEU A 316 0.70 0.45 1.13
CA LEU A 316 0.05 -0.76 0.65
C LEU A 316 0.26 -0.92 -0.86
N ARG A 317 1.17 -1.81 -1.26
CA ARG A 317 1.28 -2.30 -2.63
C ARG A 317 0.42 -3.53 -2.85
N GLY A 318 -0.36 -3.49 -3.91
CA GLY A 318 -1.06 -4.67 -4.39
C GLY A 318 -1.98 -4.29 -5.55
N GLY A 319 -3.00 -5.10 -5.75
CA GLY A 319 -4.12 -4.71 -6.56
C GLY A 319 -5.35 -4.48 -5.70
N TYR A 320 -6.39 -5.33 -5.75
CA TYR A 320 -7.70 -5.05 -5.14
C TYR A 320 -7.63 -5.03 -3.61
N ILE A 321 -7.44 -3.84 -3.04
CA ILE A 321 -7.31 -3.60 -1.61
C ILE A 321 -8.24 -2.45 -1.21
N THR A 322 -9.02 -2.67 -0.16
CA THR A 322 -9.86 -1.65 0.48
C THR A 322 -9.37 -1.38 1.89
N VAL A 323 -9.05 -0.13 2.20
CA VAL A 323 -8.84 0.34 3.58
C VAL A 323 -10.14 0.95 4.08
N SER A 324 -10.79 0.33 5.06
CA SER A 324 -12.06 0.82 5.60
C SER A 324 -11.90 1.19 7.06
N LYS A 325 -12.50 2.31 7.47
CA LYS A 325 -12.56 2.73 8.88
C LYS A 325 -11.18 2.89 9.54
N ALA A 326 -10.18 3.40 8.84
CA ALA A 326 -8.87 3.63 9.43
C ALA A 326 -8.82 4.94 10.21
N SER A 327 -8.03 4.97 11.28
CA SER A 327 -7.69 6.17 12.07
C SER A 327 -6.19 6.42 12.02
N LEU A 328 -5.76 7.43 11.27
CA LEU A 328 -4.35 7.68 10.97
C LEU A 328 -3.93 9.09 11.40
N GLY A 329 -2.76 9.25 12.02
CA GLY A 329 -2.27 10.62 12.24
C GLY A 329 -0.83 10.78 12.69
N GLY A 330 -0.34 12.03 12.72
CA GLY A 330 0.97 12.36 13.26
C GLY A 330 2.16 11.71 12.53
N SER A 331 2.09 11.56 11.21
CA SER A 331 3.16 11.00 10.35
C SER A 331 3.48 11.94 9.18
N LEU A 332 4.57 11.72 8.43
CA LEU A 332 4.87 12.51 7.22
C LEU A 332 3.86 12.24 6.11
N THR A 333 3.57 10.96 5.88
CA THR A 333 2.55 10.49 4.96
C THR A 333 1.68 9.47 5.69
N SER A 334 0.39 9.75 5.83
CA SER A 334 -0.51 8.84 6.56
C SER A 334 -0.92 7.64 5.72
N MET A 335 -1.28 7.85 4.46
CA MET A 335 -1.72 6.76 3.59
C MET A 335 -1.22 6.93 2.18
N LEU A 336 -0.67 5.84 1.62
CA LEU A 336 -0.31 5.74 0.22
C LEU A 336 -0.57 4.32 -0.29
N PHE A 337 -1.16 4.25 -1.48
CA PHE A 337 -1.32 3.02 -2.24
C PHE A 337 -0.28 2.96 -3.36
N ALA A 338 0.28 1.78 -3.59
CA ALA A 338 1.10 1.50 -4.74
C ALA A 338 0.44 0.43 -5.59
N ARG A 339 0.25 0.72 -6.88
CA ARG A 339 -0.34 -0.25 -7.77
C ARG A 339 0.66 -1.33 -8.14
N ASN A 340 0.12 -2.50 -8.39
CA ASN A 340 0.88 -3.61 -8.91
C ASN A 340 0.18 -4.39 -10.04
N SER A 341 -1.14 -4.49 -10.03
CA SER A 341 -1.92 -5.19 -11.06
C SER A 341 -2.89 -4.23 -11.75
N ARG A 342 -3.83 -4.74 -12.56
CA ARG A 342 -4.84 -3.88 -13.19
C ARG A 342 -5.86 -3.31 -12.21
N GLN A 343 -6.02 -4.00 -11.09
CA GLN A 343 -6.99 -3.77 -10.01
C GLN A 343 -6.81 -2.41 -9.32
N GLU A 344 -7.89 -1.96 -8.70
CA GLU A 344 -8.02 -0.65 -8.06
C GLU A 344 -7.91 -0.73 -6.54
N GLN A 345 -7.68 0.43 -5.94
CA GLN A 345 -7.47 0.54 -4.51
C GLN A 345 -8.40 1.59 -3.94
N PHE A 346 -9.00 1.26 -2.80
CA PHE A 346 -10.07 2.03 -2.19
C PHE A 346 -9.69 2.42 -0.76
N MET A 347 -10.04 3.64 -0.35
CA MET A 347 -10.07 4.01 1.06
C MET A 347 -11.41 4.66 1.38
N GLU A 348 -12.06 4.19 2.44
CA GLU A 348 -13.38 4.66 2.82
C GLU A 348 -13.56 4.86 4.33
N LYS A 349 -14.51 5.72 4.70
CA LYS A 349 -15.02 5.92 6.06
C LYS A 349 -13.92 6.14 7.10
N SER A 350 -12.90 6.91 6.76
CA SER A 350 -11.66 6.97 7.54
C SER A 350 -11.36 8.37 8.07
N VAL A 351 -10.52 8.44 9.10
CA VAL A 351 -10.08 9.68 9.74
C VAL A 351 -8.58 9.83 9.62
N ILE A 352 -8.13 10.98 9.12
CA ILE A 352 -6.71 11.27 8.92
C ILE A 352 -6.36 12.65 9.49
N ILE A 353 -5.52 12.69 10.52
CA ILE A 353 -5.18 13.91 11.27
C ILE A 353 -3.70 14.23 11.08
N GLY A 354 -3.38 15.44 10.58
CA GLY A 354 -2.02 15.88 10.34
C GLY A 354 -1.23 16.04 11.65
N GLU A 355 -1.42 17.17 12.32
CA GLU A 355 -0.85 17.43 13.64
C GLU A 355 -1.83 17.03 14.75
N THR A 356 -1.53 15.96 15.48
CA THR A 356 -2.36 15.50 16.61
C THR A 356 -2.03 16.24 17.92
N ARG A 357 -2.93 16.14 18.91
CA ARG A 357 -2.71 16.65 20.28
C ARG A 357 -1.59 15.92 21.01
N ASN A 358 -1.26 14.70 20.57
CA ASN A 358 -0.05 14.02 21.02
C ASN A 358 1.18 14.69 20.37
N ILE A 359 1.81 15.59 21.10
CA ILE A 359 3.04 16.27 20.66
C ILE A 359 4.32 15.46 20.96
N GLY A 360 4.22 14.33 21.66
CA GLY A 360 5.37 13.57 22.15
C GLY A 360 6.35 14.40 23.00
N ASP A 361 7.63 14.04 22.94
CA ASP A 361 8.70 14.71 23.70
C ASP A 361 9.54 15.64 22.83
N PRO A 362 10.08 16.73 23.40
CA PRO A 362 11.06 17.58 22.75
C PRO A 362 12.18 16.79 22.08
N THR A 363 12.55 17.19 20.87
CA THR A 363 13.51 16.46 20.04
C THR A 363 14.43 17.44 19.33
N ARG A 364 15.73 17.12 19.33
CA ARG A 364 16.70 17.78 18.45
C ARG A 364 16.65 17.15 17.06
N ALA A 365 16.36 17.96 16.04
CA ALA A 365 16.09 17.49 14.69
C ALA A 365 16.93 18.25 13.65
N PHE A 366 17.18 17.61 12.51
CA PHE A 366 17.95 18.14 11.39
C PHE A 366 17.06 18.28 10.16
N GLY A 367 17.18 19.40 9.45
CA GLY A 367 16.43 19.69 8.23
C GLY A 367 17.25 20.50 7.24
N SER A 368 16.60 21.01 6.19
CA SER A 368 17.27 21.87 5.19
C SER A 368 17.86 23.17 5.78
N ASP A 369 17.46 23.54 6.99
CA ASP A 369 17.93 24.71 7.73
C ASP A 369 18.87 24.36 8.92
N GLY A 370 19.40 23.14 8.94
CA GLY A 370 20.36 22.68 9.94
C GLY A 370 19.70 22.05 11.17
N TRP A 371 20.42 22.04 12.30
CA TRP A 371 19.94 21.47 13.56
C TRP A 371 19.08 22.46 14.34
N LYS A 372 17.92 22.02 14.82
CA LYS A 372 17.04 22.77 15.72
C LYS A 372 16.58 21.91 16.90
N ASP A 373 16.35 22.56 18.03
CA ASP A 373 15.66 21.98 19.17
C ASP A 373 14.16 22.31 19.05
N LEU A 374 13.33 21.27 18.99
CA LEU A 374 11.88 21.40 18.81
C LEU A 374 11.17 21.01 20.12
N PRO A 375 10.07 21.68 20.49
CA PRO A 375 9.33 21.39 21.72
C PRO A 375 8.49 20.11 21.64
N ARG A 376 8.67 19.31 20.59
CA ARG A 376 7.83 18.15 20.27
C ARG A 376 8.61 17.07 19.52
N SER A 377 8.03 15.88 19.41
CA SER A 377 8.53 14.83 18.52
C SER A 377 8.19 15.17 17.08
N VAL A 378 9.01 14.68 16.16
CA VAL A 378 8.78 14.79 14.71
C VAL A 378 8.81 13.41 14.06
N PRO A 379 7.97 13.17 13.04
CA PRO A 379 7.95 11.88 12.33
C PRO A 379 9.31 11.49 11.73
N HIS A 380 10.13 12.46 11.29
CA HIS A 380 11.43 12.20 10.70
C HIS A 380 12.51 13.12 11.29
N GLN A 381 13.27 12.63 12.26
CA GLN A 381 14.28 13.43 12.99
C GLN A 381 15.33 14.09 12.06
N TYR A 382 15.74 13.42 10.99
CA TYR A 382 16.76 13.94 10.05
C TYR A 382 16.21 14.69 8.83
N LYS A 383 14.89 14.87 8.74
CA LYS A 383 14.20 15.58 7.66
C LYS A 383 12.91 16.20 8.20
N TYR A 384 13.00 16.91 9.33
CA TYR A 384 11.82 17.30 10.11
C TYR A 384 10.93 18.32 9.40
N ASN A 385 11.53 19.17 8.57
CA ASN A 385 10.86 20.21 7.80
C ASN A 385 10.33 19.72 6.45
N LEU A 386 10.21 18.40 6.26
CA LEU A 386 9.46 17.85 5.13
C LEU A 386 7.96 18.20 5.24
N PRO A 387 7.32 18.53 4.10
CA PRO A 387 5.88 18.74 4.02
C PRO A 387 5.09 17.52 4.51
N LEU A 388 4.02 17.78 5.26
CA LEU A 388 3.03 16.79 5.68
C LEU A 388 2.01 16.51 4.58
N GLN A 389 1.69 15.24 4.37
CA GLN A 389 0.63 14.78 3.48
C GLN A 389 -0.26 13.77 4.22
N GLY A 390 -1.57 13.96 4.20
CA GLY A 390 -2.48 12.96 4.75
C GLY A 390 -2.57 11.75 3.84
N PHE A 391 -3.31 11.91 2.75
CA PHE A 391 -3.40 10.93 1.68
C PHE A 391 -2.54 11.36 0.49
N ALA A 392 -1.73 10.45 -0.06
CA ALA A 392 -0.89 10.73 -1.22
C ALA A 392 -1.28 9.83 -2.41
N PHE A 393 -1.79 10.45 -3.48
CA PHE A 393 -2.07 9.76 -4.75
C PHE A 393 -0.79 9.29 -5.45
N TYR A 394 -0.87 8.13 -6.10
CA TYR A 394 0.23 7.48 -6.82
C TYR A 394 -0.30 6.65 -8.04
N ASP A 395 0.52 5.75 -8.62
CA ASP A 395 0.44 5.07 -9.95
C ASP A 395 -0.92 4.41 -10.32
N GLY A 396 -1.78 4.05 -9.37
CA GLY A 396 -3.02 3.34 -9.68
C GLY A 396 -4.23 4.22 -9.93
N PRO A 397 -5.30 3.71 -10.55
CA PRO A 397 -6.64 4.15 -10.18
C PRO A 397 -6.81 3.91 -8.68
N VAL A 398 -6.96 5.00 -7.95
CA VAL A 398 -7.14 5.00 -6.50
C VAL A 398 -8.34 5.87 -6.19
N PHE A 399 -9.26 5.36 -5.39
CA PHE A 399 -10.50 6.04 -5.05
C PHE A 399 -10.58 6.21 -3.54
N ILE A 400 -10.81 7.46 -3.12
CA ILE A 400 -11.04 7.77 -1.71
C ILE A 400 -12.45 8.33 -1.54
N SER A 401 -13.18 7.82 -0.57
CA SER A 401 -14.51 8.33 -0.23
C SER A 401 -14.70 8.43 1.27
N ASP A 402 -15.59 9.31 1.73
CA ASP A 402 -16.01 9.33 3.13
C ASP A 402 -14.82 9.52 4.09
N ILE A 403 -13.94 10.48 3.80
CA ILE A 403 -12.72 10.72 4.58
C ILE A 403 -12.83 12.05 5.32
N TYR A 404 -12.55 12.04 6.61
CA TYR A 404 -12.39 13.26 7.41
C TYR A 404 -10.92 13.59 7.61
N PHE A 405 -10.52 14.79 7.17
CA PHE A 405 -9.18 15.34 7.37
C PHE A 405 -9.20 16.51 8.35
N ASP A 406 -8.24 16.59 9.26
CA ASP A 406 -8.03 17.79 10.09
C ASP A 406 -6.54 18.06 10.37
N LYS A 407 -6.21 19.28 10.79
CA LYS A 407 -4.89 19.72 11.26
C LYS A 407 -3.77 19.64 10.21
N TYR A 408 -4.10 19.97 8.96
CA TYR A 408 -3.12 20.16 7.88
C TYR A 408 -2.75 21.63 7.66
N THR A 409 -2.51 22.34 8.76
CA THR A 409 -2.09 23.74 8.75
C THR A 409 -0.57 23.85 8.57
N PRO A 410 -0.08 24.56 7.54
CA PRO A 410 1.34 24.89 7.44
C PRO A 410 1.82 25.62 8.70
N ASN A 411 3.06 25.37 9.12
CA ASN A 411 3.67 26.06 10.25
C ASN A 411 5.05 26.60 9.87
N GLU A 412 5.76 27.20 10.83
CA GLU A 412 7.08 27.76 10.62
C GLU A 412 8.14 26.72 10.20
N TYR A 413 7.90 25.44 10.48
CA TYR A 413 8.83 24.35 10.18
C TYR A 413 8.54 23.72 8.82
N ARG A 414 7.28 23.53 8.46
CA ARG A 414 6.89 22.72 7.30
C ARG A 414 5.55 23.12 6.71
N LYS A 415 5.43 22.82 5.43
CA LYS A 415 4.16 22.89 4.69
C LYS A 415 3.29 21.67 5.02
N ALA A 416 2.00 21.74 4.71
CA ALA A 416 1.06 20.66 4.96
C ALA A 416 -0.08 20.69 3.94
N GLY A 417 -0.60 19.50 3.62
CA GLY A 417 -1.86 19.32 2.88
C GLY A 417 -2.53 18.01 3.26
N ALA A 418 -3.86 18.04 3.37
CA ALA A 418 -4.64 16.84 3.67
C ALA A 418 -4.52 15.79 2.54
N ILE A 419 -4.57 16.24 1.29
CA ILE A 419 -4.35 15.44 0.09
C ILE A 419 -3.08 15.93 -0.61
N GLY A 420 -2.31 15.02 -1.18
CA GLY A 420 -1.14 15.31 -2.00
C GLY A 420 -0.80 14.16 -2.95
N PHE A 421 0.45 14.11 -3.38
CA PHE A 421 0.97 13.10 -4.30
C PHE A 421 2.26 12.50 -3.76
N LYS A 422 2.56 11.25 -4.17
CA LYS A 422 3.87 10.65 -3.90
C LYS A 422 4.96 11.59 -4.43
N ARG A 423 5.92 11.92 -3.57
CA ARG A 423 7.04 12.82 -3.87
C ARG A 423 8.22 12.06 -4.46
N PHE A 424 9.07 12.76 -5.22
CA PHE A 424 10.22 12.17 -5.91
C PHE A 424 9.78 10.96 -6.72
N ASN A 425 8.80 11.22 -7.57
CA ASN A 425 8.01 10.18 -8.16
C ASN A 425 8.14 10.15 -9.67
N ASP A 426 8.51 8.98 -10.16
CA ASP A 426 8.68 8.72 -11.57
C ASP A 426 7.40 8.26 -12.25
N ALA A 427 6.47 7.63 -11.51
CA ALA A 427 5.26 7.06 -12.10
C ALA A 427 4.04 7.96 -11.93
N ALA A 428 3.50 8.48 -13.04
CA ALA A 428 2.31 9.33 -13.05
C ALA A 428 1.12 8.70 -12.32
N SER A 429 0.41 9.50 -11.52
CA SER A 429 -0.88 9.09 -10.96
C SER A 429 -1.91 8.90 -12.08
N SER A 430 -2.85 7.96 -11.87
CA SER A 430 -3.90 7.70 -12.86
C SER A 430 -4.83 8.90 -13.01
N ALA A 431 -5.27 9.14 -14.24
CA ALA A 431 -6.20 10.25 -14.56
C ALA A 431 -7.61 10.04 -14.02
N ILE A 432 -7.95 8.79 -13.65
CA ILE A 432 -9.28 8.44 -13.13
C ILE A 432 -9.29 8.27 -11.61
N SER A 433 -8.15 8.39 -10.93
CA SER A 433 -8.12 8.41 -9.47
C SER A 433 -9.02 9.51 -8.95
N GLY A 434 -9.85 9.19 -7.97
CA GLY A 434 -11.01 9.99 -7.61
C GLY A 434 -11.11 10.24 -6.12
N ALA A 435 -11.67 11.39 -5.77
CA ALA A 435 -12.12 11.72 -4.42
C ALA A 435 -13.62 12.05 -4.42
N THR A 436 -14.35 11.56 -3.42
CA THR A 436 -15.79 11.81 -3.22
C THR A 436 -16.07 11.97 -1.73
N ASN A 437 -17.03 12.82 -1.36
CA ASN A 437 -17.50 13.01 0.01
C ASN A 437 -16.38 13.21 1.04
N ILE A 438 -15.46 14.15 0.75
CA ILE A 438 -14.34 14.49 1.62
C ILE A 438 -14.73 15.61 2.58
N HIS A 439 -14.56 15.37 3.88
CA HIS A 439 -14.82 16.35 4.94
C HIS A 439 -13.50 16.94 5.46
N PHE A 440 -13.45 18.26 5.60
CA PHE A 440 -12.32 18.97 6.19
C PHE A 440 -12.71 19.64 7.51
N GLY A 441 -11.95 19.37 8.57
CA GLY A 441 -12.08 19.97 9.90
C GLY A 441 -11.57 21.41 10.02
N PHE A 442 -11.21 22.02 8.89
CA PHE A 442 -10.63 23.36 8.81
C PHE A 442 -11.11 24.06 7.53
N PRO A 443 -11.25 25.40 7.56
CA PRO A 443 -11.44 26.18 6.35
C PRO A 443 -10.14 26.19 5.53
N ASP A 444 -10.25 26.19 4.20
CA ASP A 444 -9.07 26.13 3.34
C ASP A 444 -8.32 27.47 3.30
N GLY A 445 -7.01 27.44 3.52
CA GLY A 445 -6.16 28.63 3.46
C GLY A 445 -4.76 28.43 4.04
N LEU A 446 -3.84 29.33 3.65
CA LEU A 446 -2.43 29.29 4.05
C LEU A 446 -2.19 29.30 5.58
N LEU A 447 -3.14 29.82 6.35
CA LEU A 447 -3.05 29.96 7.82
C LEU A 447 -4.00 29.02 8.57
N THR A 448 -4.92 28.36 7.87
CA THR A 448 -5.99 27.56 8.48
C THR A 448 -5.86 26.07 8.13
N GLY A 449 -5.32 25.76 6.96
CA GLY A 449 -5.04 24.41 6.49
C GLY A 449 -5.26 24.28 4.98
N ASN A 450 -4.50 23.40 4.34
CA ASN A 450 -4.66 23.18 2.90
C ASN A 450 -5.38 21.84 2.66
N ARG A 451 -6.48 21.87 1.91
CA ARG A 451 -7.17 20.65 1.43
C ARG A 451 -6.23 19.82 0.55
N VAL A 452 -5.51 20.48 -0.35
CA VAL A 452 -4.48 19.87 -1.19
C VAL A 452 -3.17 20.62 -1.02
N TYR A 453 -2.04 19.94 -1.03
CA TYR A 453 -0.75 20.60 -1.17
C TYR A 453 0.24 19.75 -1.97
N ASP A 454 0.81 20.36 -3.01
CA ASP A 454 1.91 19.79 -3.77
C ASP A 454 3.03 20.82 -3.97
N GLY A 455 4.22 20.37 -4.32
CA GLY A 455 5.40 21.23 -4.47
C GLY A 455 6.21 20.92 -5.72
N ASN A 456 7.27 21.69 -5.93
CA ASN A 456 8.24 21.46 -6.99
C ASN A 456 9.67 21.38 -6.42
N SER A 457 10.66 21.13 -7.28
CA SER A 457 12.06 21.01 -6.89
C SER A 457 12.64 22.23 -6.14
N SER A 458 12.00 23.40 -6.19
CA SER A 458 12.40 24.57 -5.39
C SER A 458 11.95 24.49 -3.93
N ILE A 459 11.02 23.60 -3.60
CA ILE A 459 10.50 23.37 -2.25
C ILE A 459 11.14 22.09 -1.70
N TYR A 460 11.84 22.21 -0.57
CA TYR A 460 12.49 21.08 0.06
C TYR A 460 11.50 19.92 0.31
N GLY A 461 11.86 18.74 -0.17
CA GLY A 461 11.03 17.54 -0.06
C GLY A 461 10.20 17.21 -1.30
N PHE A 462 10.20 18.05 -2.33
CA PHE A 462 9.55 17.77 -3.61
C PHE A 462 10.56 17.67 -4.76
N GLY A 463 10.10 17.06 -5.85
CA GLY A 463 10.86 16.87 -7.09
C GLY A 463 10.05 17.27 -8.32
N ASP A 464 10.73 17.23 -9.46
CA ASP A 464 10.18 17.48 -10.79
C ASP A 464 10.40 16.25 -11.69
N LEU A 465 10.35 15.04 -11.10
CA LEU A 465 10.42 13.81 -11.88
C LEU A 465 9.13 13.64 -12.69
N ASP A 466 9.15 12.76 -13.69
CA ASP A 466 8.05 12.64 -14.67
C ASP A 466 6.69 12.39 -14.02
N GLY A 467 6.64 11.58 -12.96
CA GLY A 467 5.44 11.32 -12.19
C GLY A 467 5.01 12.48 -11.28
N ASP A 468 5.97 13.27 -10.76
CA ASP A 468 5.70 14.50 -10.00
C ASP A 468 5.04 15.55 -10.92
N LEU A 469 5.55 15.72 -12.15
CA LEU A 469 4.99 16.64 -13.15
C LEU A 469 3.61 16.19 -13.67
N ALA A 470 3.37 14.87 -13.69
CA ALA A 470 2.14 14.25 -14.17
C ALA A 470 1.06 14.06 -13.10
N ALA A 471 1.29 14.58 -11.90
CA ALA A 471 0.43 14.46 -10.73
C ALA A 471 -0.96 15.06 -10.97
N LYS A 472 -1.98 14.23 -10.75
CA LYS A 472 -3.40 14.56 -10.92
C LYS A 472 -4.33 13.60 -10.17
N PHE A 473 -5.49 14.10 -9.76
CA PHE A 473 -6.66 13.32 -9.35
C PHE A 473 -7.94 14.11 -9.64
N ARG A 474 -9.07 13.41 -9.75
CA ARG A 474 -10.37 14.00 -10.04
C ARG A 474 -11.20 14.15 -8.78
N ASP A 475 -11.80 15.32 -8.60
CA ASP A 475 -12.83 15.54 -7.58
C ASP A 475 -14.19 15.23 -8.19
N LEU A 476 -14.79 14.12 -7.79
CA LEU A 476 -15.96 13.56 -8.47
C LEU A 476 -17.25 14.29 -8.10
N ASP A 477 -17.33 14.87 -6.90
CA ASP A 477 -18.54 15.51 -6.37
C ASP A 477 -18.35 16.96 -5.93
N GLY A 478 -17.13 17.49 -6.01
CA GLY A 478 -16.81 18.87 -5.62
C GLY A 478 -16.48 19.00 -4.13
N SER A 479 -16.41 17.91 -3.37
CA SER A 479 -16.11 17.97 -1.93
C SER A 479 -14.71 18.53 -1.63
N VAL A 480 -13.76 18.40 -2.57
CA VAL A 480 -12.40 18.93 -2.43
C VAL A 480 -12.29 20.36 -2.99
N THR A 481 -12.72 20.55 -4.22
CA THR A 481 -12.49 21.71 -5.09
C THR A 481 -13.64 22.70 -5.13
N THR A 482 -14.83 22.30 -4.66
CA THR A 482 -16.12 22.99 -4.83
C THR A 482 -16.64 23.07 -6.27
N ASP A 483 -15.93 22.45 -7.22
CA ASP A 483 -16.33 22.28 -8.62
C ASP A 483 -16.39 20.78 -8.98
N PRO A 484 -17.59 20.18 -8.97
CA PRO A 484 -17.76 18.77 -9.27
C PRO A 484 -17.22 18.39 -10.65
N LEU A 485 -16.57 17.22 -10.70
CA LEU A 485 -15.91 16.64 -11.88
C LEU A 485 -14.65 17.35 -12.36
N SER A 486 -14.18 18.37 -11.64
CA SER A 486 -12.89 19.02 -11.92
C SER A 486 -11.71 18.10 -11.57
N THR A 487 -10.57 18.38 -12.19
CA THR A 487 -9.31 17.66 -11.92
C THR A 487 -8.33 18.60 -11.23
N VAL A 488 -7.79 18.17 -10.09
CA VAL A 488 -6.67 18.85 -9.45
C VAL A 488 -5.39 18.36 -10.10
N VAL A 489 -4.60 19.28 -10.64
CA VAL A 489 -3.34 18.99 -11.30
C VAL A 489 -2.24 19.89 -10.76
N ARG A 490 -1.00 19.44 -10.93
CA ARG A 490 0.17 20.29 -10.69
C ARG A 490 0.22 21.47 -11.69
N PRO A 491 0.74 22.66 -11.32
CA PRO A 491 0.89 23.81 -12.22
C PRO A 491 2.01 23.58 -13.24
N PHE A 492 1.75 22.70 -14.19
CA PHE A 492 2.65 22.35 -15.29
C PHE A 492 1.95 22.66 -16.61
N SER A 493 2.60 23.43 -17.48
CA SER A 493 1.99 24.00 -18.69
C SER A 493 1.33 22.96 -19.60
N PHE A 494 1.85 21.74 -19.64
CA PHE A 494 1.31 20.63 -20.44
C PHE A 494 -0.01 20.07 -19.88
N LEU A 495 -0.27 20.24 -18.58
CA LEU A 495 -1.51 19.85 -17.90
C LEU A 495 -2.51 20.99 -17.77
N THR A 496 -2.09 22.23 -17.99
CA THR A 496 -2.90 23.41 -17.66
C THR A 496 -3.22 24.26 -18.88
N THR A 497 -4.27 25.06 -18.76
CA THR A 497 -4.71 26.04 -19.75
C THR A 497 -5.17 27.31 -19.02
N PRO A 498 -5.47 28.42 -19.73
CA PRO A 498 -6.11 29.60 -19.12
C PRO A 498 -7.50 29.34 -18.49
N ASP A 499 -8.14 28.21 -18.78
CA ASP A 499 -9.42 27.85 -18.16
C ASP A 499 -9.26 27.21 -16.78
N CYS A 500 -8.03 26.80 -16.42
CA CYS A 500 -7.74 26.28 -15.09
C CYS A 500 -7.59 27.41 -14.06
N THR A 501 -8.09 27.17 -12.85
CA THR A 501 -8.04 28.12 -11.74
C THR A 501 -6.86 27.78 -10.83
N MET A 502 -5.93 28.72 -10.65
CA MET A 502 -4.81 28.54 -9.71
C MET A 502 -5.28 28.66 -8.26
N LYS A 503 -4.95 27.67 -7.44
CA LYS A 503 -5.10 27.74 -6.00
C LYS A 503 -3.72 27.85 -5.35
N SER A 504 -3.27 29.09 -5.15
CA SER A 504 -1.92 29.40 -4.66
C SER A 504 -1.58 28.73 -3.33
N ALA A 505 -2.56 28.56 -2.43
CA ALA A 505 -2.35 27.87 -1.15
C ALA A 505 -1.96 26.39 -1.31
N TRP A 506 -2.47 25.75 -2.36
CA TRP A 506 -2.21 24.35 -2.68
C TRP A 506 -0.98 24.16 -3.55
N ASN A 507 -0.53 25.24 -4.20
CA ASN A 507 0.41 25.19 -5.32
C ASN A 507 -0.06 24.16 -6.38
N ALA A 508 -1.35 24.21 -6.70
CA ALA A 508 -2.05 23.33 -7.63
C ALA A 508 -3.10 24.11 -8.44
N MET A 509 -3.53 23.52 -9.54
CA MET A 509 -4.54 24.05 -10.45
C MET A 509 -5.81 23.19 -10.40
N ILE A 510 -6.98 23.82 -10.41
CA ILE A 510 -8.28 23.16 -10.58
C ILE A 510 -8.68 23.33 -12.04
N CYS A 511 -8.80 22.23 -12.77
CA CYS A 511 -9.00 22.25 -14.21
C CYS A 511 -10.34 21.58 -14.60
N PRO A 512 -11.10 22.14 -15.56
CA PRO A 512 -12.41 21.62 -15.98
C PRO A 512 -12.31 20.47 -17.00
N TYR A 513 -11.12 19.88 -17.16
CA TYR A 513 -10.85 18.88 -18.18
C TYR A 513 -10.78 17.48 -17.62
N ARG A 514 -11.02 16.51 -18.51
CA ARG A 514 -10.57 15.13 -18.33
C ARG A 514 -9.15 14.98 -18.85
N TYR A 515 -8.46 14.03 -18.27
CA TYR A 515 -7.08 13.71 -18.60
C TYR A 515 -6.99 12.23 -18.96
N MET A 516 -5.95 11.88 -19.67
CA MET A 516 -5.61 10.50 -19.99
C MET A 516 -4.10 10.34 -20.02
N THR A 517 -3.59 9.10 -19.99
CA THR A 517 -2.15 8.84 -20.06
C THR A 517 -1.81 8.10 -21.35
N LEU A 518 -1.07 8.73 -22.26
CA LEU A 518 -0.58 8.06 -23.45
C LEU A 518 0.78 7.41 -23.18
N ARG A 519 0.88 6.08 -23.35
CA ARG A 519 2.20 5.43 -23.41
C ARG A 519 2.70 5.29 -24.84
N CYS A 520 3.91 5.75 -25.10
CA CYS A 520 4.60 5.56 -26.38
C CYS A 520 5.83 4.67 -26.17
N LEU A 521 5.73 3.40 -26.56
CA LEU A 521 6.74 2.37 -26.31
C LEU A 521 7.46 1.97 -27.60
N ASP A 522 8.75 2.29 -27.73
CA ASP A 522 9.66 1.70 -28.72
C ASP A 522 9.77 0.20 -28.47
N THR A 523 9.32 -0.58 -29.46
CA THR A 523 9.34 -2.04 -29.46
C THR A 523 10.23 -2.59 -30.56
N SER A 524 11.08 -1.75 -31.17
CA SER A 524 12.06 -2.18 -32.16
C SER A 524 13.03 -3.20 -31.55
N LYS A 525 13.57 -4.10 -32.38
CA LYS A 525 14.56 -5.11 -31.94
C LYS A 525 15.94 -4.54 -31.62
N THR A 526 16.08 -3.22 -31.54
CA THR A 526 17.37 -2.56 -31.32
C THR A 526 17.72 -2.54 -29.83
N LYS A 527 19.02 -2.49 -29.49
CA LYS A 527 19.48 -2.45 -28.09
C LYS A 527 19.40 -1.05 -27.46
N THR A 528 19.17 -0.01 -28.26
CA THR A 528 19.13 1.38 -27.82
C THR A 528 17.71 1.89 -27.94
N GLU A 529 17.08 2.12 -26.80
CA GLU A 529 15.71 2.61 -26.74
C GLU A 529 15.65 4.10 -27.10
N LEU A 530 14.73 4.47 -27.99
CA LEU A 530 14.54 5.83 -28.44
C LEU A 530 13.49 6.57 -27.59
N LYS A 531 13.88 7.72 -27.03
CA LYS A 531 13.01 8.55 -26.18
C LYS A 531 12.18 9.52 -27.03
N PRO A 532 10.84 9.44 -27.01
CA PRO A 532 10.00 10.40 -27.68
C PRO A 532 9.92 11.73 -26.90
N MET A 533 9.67 12.80 -27.65
CA MET A 533 9.35 14.13 -27.16
C MET A 533 7.93 14.50 -27.54
N PHE A 534 7.21 15.17 -26.65
CA PHE A 534 5.82 15.56 -26.86
C PHE A 534 5.67 17.08 -26.89
N VAL A 535 4.87 17.57 -27.82
CA VAL A 535 4.53 18.99 -27.97
C VAL A 535 3.01 19.12 -28.10
N ARG A 536 2.43 20.13 -27.47
CA ARG A 536 1.02 20.49 -27.62
C ARG A 536 0.90 21.68 -28.57
N ASP A 537 -0.07 21.64 -29.47
CA ASP A 537 -0.24 22.57 -30.58
C ASP A 537 -0.38 24.05 -30.20
N ASP A 538 -0.98 24.37 -29.06
CA ASP A 538 -1.14 25.73 -28.55
C ASP A 538 0.13 26.29 -27.87
N ILE A 539 1.06 25.43 -27.47
CA ILE A 539 2.32 25.79 -26.79
C ILE A 539 3.53 25.10 -27.46
N PRO A 540 3.77 25.35 -28.77
CA PRO A 540 4.74 24.59 -29.57
C PRO A 540 6.21 24.71 -29.10
N ASP A 541 6.50 25.72 -28.28
CA ASP A 541 7.83 25.94 -27.69
C ASP A 541 8.07 25.10 -26.42
N THR A 542 7.00 24.64 -25.77
CA THR A 542 7.08 23.79 -24.59
C THR A 542 7.17 22.33 -25.00
N VAL A 543 8.26 21.66 -24.62
CA VAL A 543 8.46 20.25 -24.94
C VAL A 543 8.52 19.41 -23.66
N TRP A 544 7.72 18.33 -23.60
CA TRP A 544 7.88 17.30 -22.59
C TRP A 544 8.95 16.30 -23.03
N HIS A 545 9.95 16.09 -22.18
CA HIS A 545 10.98 15.07 -22.33
C HIS A 545 10.92 14.11 -21.13
N SER A 546 10.76 12.81 -21.36
CA SER A 546 10.86 11.83 -20.28
C SER A 546 12.31 11.71 -19.79
N THR A 547 12.50 11.86 -18.48
CA THR A 547 13.81 11.74 -17.83
C THR A 547 14.24 10.28 -17.68
N LEU A 548 13.29 9.34 -17.66
CA LEU A 548 13.57 7.93 -17.48
C LEU A 548 13.66 7.11 -18.78
N PRO A 549 14.46 6.03 -18.79
CA PRO A 549 14.43 5.04 -19.87
C PRO A 549 13.16 4.18 -19.87
N HIS A 550 12.50 3.97 -18.73
CA HIS A 550 11.42 2.97 -18.62
C HIS A 550 10.03 3.55 -18.33
N PHE A 551 9.96 4.81 -17.88
CA PHE A 551 8.68 5.49 -17.67
C PHE A 551 8.27 6.28 -18.91
N ARG A 552 7.09 5.96 -19.46
CA ARG A 552 6.65 6.49 -20.76
C ARG A 552 5.20 6.97 -20.76
N GLY A 553 4.63 7.29 -19.61
CA GLY A 553 3.26 7.77 -19.50
C GLY A 553 3.19 9.29 -19.61
N TYR A 554 2.68 9.80 -20.73
CA TYR A 554 2.52 11.24 -20.98
C TYR A 554 1.07 11.63 -20.67
N PRO A 555 0.83 12.49 -19.66
CA PRO A 555 -0.51 12.91 -19.33
C PRO A 555 -0.99 13.98 -20.32
N LEU A 556 -2.16 13.76 -20.91
CA LEU A 556 -2.73 14.61 -21.95
C LEU A 556 -4.13 15.08 -21.53
N ILE A 557 -4.49 16.30 -21.91
CA ILE A 557 -5.86 16.81 -21.84
C ILE A 557 -6.67 16.13 -22.94
N SER A 558 -7.72 15.40 -22.57
CA SER A 558 -8.63 14.70 -23.49
C SER A 558 -9.85 15.55 -23.86
N GLY A 559 -10.58 15.18 -24.92
CA GLY A 559 -11.75 15.96 -25.38
C GLY A 559 -11.55 16.70 -26.69
N GLY A 560 -10.52 16.40 -27.46
CA GLY A 560 -10.25 17.07 -28.74
C GLY A 560 -9.90 18.56 -28.61
N HIS A 561 -9.48 19.04 -27.43
CA HIS A 561 -9.10 20.44 -27.26
C HIS A 561 -7.80 20.80 -27.98
N TYR A 562 -6.88 19.83 -28.07
CA TYR A 562 -5.50 20.01 -28.52
C TYR A 562 -5.03 18.82 -29.35
N SER A 563 -4.06 19.07 -30.23
CA SER A 563 -3.28 18.05 -30.92
C SER A 563 -1.92 17.90 -30.24
N TYR A 564 -1.45 16.66 -30.12
CA TYR A 564 -0.16 16.34 -29.53
C TYR A 564 0.77 15.74 -30.56
N SER A 565 1.90 16.39 -30.81
CA SER A 565 2.91 15.88 -31.73
C SER A 565 4.03 15.15 -30.99
N ILE A 566 4.43 13.99 -31.52
CA ILE A 566 5.48 13.11 -31.02
C ILE A 566 6.66 13.15 -31.98
N TYR A 567 7.85 13.41 -31.46
CA TYR A 567 9.09 13.47 -32.25
C TYR A 567 10.19 12.64 -31.60
N TRP A 568 11.14 12.16 -32.40
CA TRP A 568 12.39 11.58 -31.90
C TRP A 568 13.57 12.42 -32.38
N PRO A 569 14.40 12.95 -31.46
CA PRO A 569 15.49 13.86 -31.82
C PRO A 569 16.50 13.30 -32.81
N GLU A 570 16.83 12.01 -32.66
CA GLU A 570 17.92 11.38 -33.41
C GLU A 570 17.40 10.56 -34.60
N LYS A 571 16.48 9.63 -34.34
CA LYS A 571 15.89 8.74 -35.35
C LYS A 571 14.54 8.22 -34.87
N SER A 572 13.64 7.94 -35.81
CA SER A 572 12.38 7.24 -35.51
C SER A 572 12.66 5.76 -35.19
N PRO A 573 11.93 5.14 -34.26
CA PRO A 573 11.88 3.69 -34.12
C PRO A 573 11.27 3.06 -35.38
N SER A 574 11.71 1.83 -35.69
CA SER A 574 11.12 1.01 -36.77
C SER A 574 9.81 0.32 -36.34
N GLU A 575 9.60 0.18 -35.03
CA GLU A 575 8.38 -0.37 -34.44
C GLU A 575 8.11 0.30 -33.10
N PHE A 576 6.89 0.78 -32.87
CA PHE A 576 6.48 1.31 -31.57
C PHE A 576 4.98 1.13 -31.31
N MET A 577 4.58 1.25 -30.05
CA MET A 577 3.20 1.15 -29.59
C MET A 577 2.71 2.47 -28.99
N LEU A 578 1.51 2.88 -29.38
CA LEU A 578 0.72 3.90 -28.70
C LEU A 578 -0.37 3.21 -27.87
N ILE A 579 -0.34 3.41 -26.56
CA ILE A 579 -1.28 2.82 -25.61
C ILE A 579 -1.97 3.95 -24.85
N PRO A 580 -3.14 4.42 -25.31
CA PRO A 580 -3.93 5.37 -24.58
C PRO A 580 -4.59 4.68 -23.37
N LYS A 581 -4.22 5.13 -22.17
CA LYS A 581 -4.82 4.72 -20.91
C LYS A 581 -5.85 5.76 -20.48
N GLU A 582 -6.89 5.35 -19.76
CA GLU A 582 -7.96 6.24 -19.30
C GLU A 582 -8.72 6.99 -20.42
N LEU A 583 -8.65 6.50 -21.67
CA LEU A 583 -9.44 7.04 -22.76
C LEU A 583 -10.92 6.65 -22.60
N GLU A 584 -11.81 7.60 -22.87
CA GLU A 584 -13.25 7.46 -22.64
C GLU A 584 -14.02 7.93 -23.88
N LYS A 585 -15.23 7.38 -24.07
CA LYS A 585 -16.13 7.81 -25.13
C LYS A 585 -16.37 9.32 -25.04
N ASP A 586 -16.43 9.98 -26.19
CA ASP A 586 -16.63 11.42 -26.36
C ASP A 586 -15.45 12.31 -25.92
N TYR A 587 -14.33 11.72 -25.47
CA TYR A 587 -13.10 12.44 -25.12
C TYR A 587 -11.88 11.98 -25.95
N PRO A 588 -11.92 12.14 -27.28
CA PRO A 588 -10.83 11.71 -28.15
C PRO A 588 -9.57 12.57 -27.99
N ILE A 589 -8.45 12.08 -28.53
CA ILE A 589 -7.19 12.81 -28.63
C ILE A 589 -6.56 12.63 -30.00
N ARG A 590 -6.23 13.75 -30.66
CA ARG A 590 -5.42 13.72 -31.87
C ARG A 590 -3.93 13.65 -31.54
N VAL A 591 -3.25 12.65 -32.09
CA VAL A 591 -1.80 12.47 -31.96
C VAL A 591 -1.16 12.51 -33.33
N GLY A 592 -0.18 13.38 -33.50
CA GLY A 592 0.72 13.39 -34.64
C GLY A 592 2.03 12.70 -34.30
N VAL A 593 2.56 11.86 -35.18
CA VAL A 593 3.86 11.21 -35.01
C VAL A 593 4.76 11.57 -36.18
N CYS A 594 5.93 12.13 -35.87
CA CYS A 594 6.92 12.47 -36.88
C CYS A 594 7.69 11.25 -37.33
N LEU A 595 7.65 10.99 -38.64
CA LEU A 595 8.29 9.86 -39.30
C LEU A 595 9.05 10.33 -40.54
N PRO A 596 10.06 9.59 -41.02
CA PRO A 596 10.79 9.92 -42.25
C PRO A 596 9.86 10.23 -43.44
N LEU A 597 10.20 11.22 -44.27
CA LEU A 597 9.34 11.67 -45.37
C LEU A 597 8.95 10.53 -46.33
N ASN A 598 9.91 9.67 -46.65
CA ASN A 598 9.76 8.54 -47.56
C ASN A 598 9.39 7.24 -46.84
N ALA A 599 8.91 7.31 -45.59
CA ALA A 599 8.54 6.12 -44.84
C ALA A 599 7.28 5.46 -45.42
N THR A 600 7.35 4.14 -45.55
CA THR A 600 6.18 3.27 -45.63
C THR A 600 5.72 2.97 -44.20
N ILE A 601 4.41 3.01 -43.97
CA ILE A 601 3.80 2.90 -42.64
C ILE A 601 2.79 1.76 -42.68
N ASP A 602 2.89 0.85 -41.72
CA ASP A 602 1.86 -0.16 -41.45
C ASP A 602 1.33 0.04 -40.02
N LEU A 603 0.00 0.16 -39.91
CA LEU A 603 -0.70 0.45 -38.66
C LEU A 603 -1.60 -0.72 -38.30
N LYS A 604 -1.48 -1.19 -37.05
CA LYS A 604 -2.33 -2.25 -36.53
C LYS A 604 -2.92 -1.81 -35.21
N THR A 605 -4.24 -1.81 -35.11
CA THR A 605 -4.91 -1.58 -33.83
C THR A 605 -5.45 -2.87 -33.29
N TRP A 606 -5.22 -3.08 -32.01
CA TRP A 606 -5.87 -4.13 -31.27
C TRP A 606 -6.86 -3.52 -30.29
N TYR A 607 -8.14 -3.88 -30.45
CA TYR A 607 -9.22 -3.58 -29.50
C TYR A 607 -9.56 -4.86 -28.73
N PRO A 608 -9.02 -5.04 -27.52
CA PRO A 608 -9.13 -6.29 -26.78
C PRO A 608 -10.58 -6.71 -26.51
N LYS A 609 -11.45 -5.76 -26.14
CA LYS A 609 -12.86 -6.03 -25.77
C LYS A 609 -13.73 -6.43 -26.96
N ARG A 610 -13.37 -5.98 -28.16
CA ARG A 610 -14.09 -6.36 -29.40
C ARG A 610 -13.57 -7.65 -30.00
N PHE A 611 -12.41 -8.14 -29.55
CA PHE A 611 -11.63 -9.16 -30.28
C PHE A 611 -11.42 -8.80 -31.76
N VAL A 612 -11.41 -7.50 -32.07
CA VAL A 612 -11.23 -6.97 -33.44
C VAL A 612 -9.83 -6.39 -33.55
N GLY A 613 -9.07 -6.89 -34.53
CA GLY A 613 -7.90 -6.22 -35.06
C GLY A 613 -8.33 -5.30 -36.20
N LEU A 614 -7.96 -4.03 -36.15
CA LEU A 614 -8.00 -3.16 -37.33
C LEU A 614 -6.62 -3.15 -37.96
N ASP A 615 -6.47 -4.00 -38.98
CA ASP A 615 -5.26 -4.11 -39.80
C ASP A 615 -5.39 -3.32 -41.11
N GLN A 616 -6.57 -2.76 -41.39
CA GLN A 616 -6.84 -1.94 -42.57
C GLN A 616 -7.08 -0.49 -42.15
N TRP A 617 -6.04 0.32 -42.29
CA TRP A 617 -6.10 1.75 -42.08
C TRP A 617 -6.26 2.50 -43.40
N THR A 618 -7.13 3.51 -43.43
CA THR A 618 -7.42 4.34 -44.61
C THR A 618 -6.75 5.71 -44.46
N GLU A 619 -5.93 6.09 -45.46
CA GLU A 619 -5.37 7.44 -45.56
C GLU A 619 -6.48 8.41 -45.99
N VAL A 620 -6.64 9.53 -45.28
CA VAL A 620 -7.57 10.62 -45.63
C VAL A 620 -6.81 11.82 -46.19
N ASP A 621 -7.53 12.73 -46.86
CA ASP A 621 -6.92 13.86 -47.58
C ASP A 621 -6.64 15.08 -46.68
N SER A 622 -7.30 15.18 -45.53
CA SER A 622 -7.14 16.28 -44.58
C SER A 622 -6.97 15.81 -43.13
N VAL A 623 -6.19 16.56 -42.34
CA VAL A 623 -6.05 16.33 -40.90
C VAL A 623 -7.36 16.51 -40.12
N HIS A 624 -8.36 17.18 -40.69
CA HIS A 624 -9.68 17.32 -40.06
C HIS A 624 -10.58 16.11 -40.31
N ASP A 625 -10.33 15.33 -41.38
CA ASP A 625 -11.16 14.16 -41.71
C ASP A 625 -11.02 13.02 -40.69
N ILE A 626 -9.91 12.99 -39.93
CA ILE A 626 -9.71 12.02 -38.83
C ILE A 626 -10.45 12.42 -37.55
N ASP A 627 -10.85 13.69 -37.37
CA ASP A 627 -11.62 14.10 -36.18
C ASP A 627 -13.03 13.52 -36.19
N ASP A 628 -13.51 13.15 -37.39
CA ASP A 628 -14.80 12.51 -37.64
C ASP A 628 -14.68 10.98 -37.73
N ASP A 629 -13.53 10.41 -37.39
CA ASP A 629 -13.37 8.96 -37.30
C ASP A 629 -14.11 8.40 -36.08
N THR A 630 -15.18 7.63 -36.33
CA THR A 630 -16.00 6.96 -35.31
C THR A 630 -15.86 5.44 -35.33
N ASP A 631 -15.22 4.91 -36.38
CA ASP A 631 -15.10 3.46 -36.61
C ASP A 631 -13.68 2.96 -36.31
N GLY A 632 -12.71 3.87 -36.36
CA GLY A 632 -11.31 3.59 -36.10
C GLY A 632 -10.62 3.19 -37.39
N GLY A 633 -9.37 3.59 -37.53
CA GLY A 633 -8.56 3.20 -38.67
C GLY A 633 -8.43 4.27 -39.75
N LYS A 634 -8.72 5.55 -39.49
CA LYS A 634 -8.34 6.65 -40.38
C LYS A 634 -7.06 7.32 -39.92
N TYR A 635 -6.17 7.63 -40.86
CA TYR A 635 -4.97 8.42 -40.59
C TYR A 635 -4.76 9.47 -41.67
N PHE A 636 -4.11 10.58 -41.29
CA PHE A 636 -3.68 11.61 -42.24
C PHE A 636 -2.15 11.63 -42.31
N ARG A 637 -1.58 11.54 -43.52
CA ARG A 637 -0.14 11.62 -43.73
C ARG A 637 0.23 12.94 -44.40
N ASN A 638 0.84 13.85 -43.64
CA ASN A 638 1.44 15.04 -44.22
C ASN A 638 2.83 14.70 -44.78
N ARG A 639 2.91 14.55 -46.11
CA ARG A 639 4.16 14.21 -46.80
C ARG A 639 5.15 15.37 -46.90
N THR A 640 4.74 16.60 -46.61
CA THR A 640 5.64 17.76 -46.57
C THR A 640 6.34 17.85 -45.23
N SER A 641 5.61 17.63 -44.13
CA SER A 641 6.19 17.68 -42.78
C SER A 641 6.79 16.36 -42.33
N GLY A 642 6.26 15.23 -42.81
CA GLY A 642 6.58 13.89 -42.31
C GLY A 642 5.71 13.45 -41.13
N MET A 643 4.62 14.17 -40.84
CA MET A 643 3.70 13.84 -39.75
C MET A 643 2.66 12.80 -40.16
N LEU A 644 2.45 11.80 -39.30
CA LEU A 644 1.34 10.87 -39.33
C LEU A 644 0.36 11.23 -38.21
N TYR A 645 -0.84 11.70 -38.54
CA TYR A 645 -1.86 11.99 -37.54
C TYR A 645 -2.88 10.86 -37.45
N VAL A 646 -3.21 10.51 -36.21
CA VAL A 646 -4.28 9.58 -35.87
C VAL A 646 -5.16 10.22 -34.79
N ASN A 647 -6.44 9.89 -34.79
CA ASN A 647 -7.35 10.25 -33.72
C ASN A 647 -7.55 9.03 -32.80
N LEU A 648 -7.12 9.14 -31.56
CA LEU A 648 -7.30 8.11 -30.54
C LEU A 648 -8.68 8.32 -29.91
N PHE A 649 -9.58 7.36 -30.10
CA PHE A 649 -10.90 7.38 -29.47
C PHE A 649 -11.31 5.97 -29.03
N THR A 650 -12.35 5.89 -28.20
CA THR A 650 -13.00 4.64 -27.81
C THR A 650 -14.52 4.83 -27.86
N ASN A 651 -15.27 3.75 -28.13
CA ASN A 651 -16.74 3.78 -27.96
C ASN A 651 -17.17 3.25 -26.60
N GLU A 652 -16.22 2.84 -25.76
CA GLU A 652 -16.48 2.39 -24.41
C GLU A 652 -16.85 3.58 -23.53
N VAL A 653 -18.07 3.57 -23.02
CA VAL A 653 -18.54 4.51 -21.98
C VAL A 653 -17.90 4.09 -20.66
N ARG A 654 -17.47 5.07 -19.87
CA ARG A 654 -17.14 4.84 -18.46
C ARG A 654 -18.43 5.02 -17.65
N GLU A 655 -18.96 3.94 -17.12
CA GLU A 655 -20.15 3.94 -16.27
C GLU A 655 -19.79 4.29 -14.81
N ASP A 656 -20.78 4.70 -14.02
CA ASP A 656 -20.58 4.93 -12.59
C ASP A 656 -20.17 3.63 -11.90
N GLY A 657 -19.02 3.63 -11.22
CA GLY A 657 -18.42 2.44 -10.61
C GLY A 657 -17.34 1.75 -11.46
N ASP A 658 -17.11 2.19 -12.70
CA ASP A 658 -15.98 1.71 -13.51
C ASP A 658 -14.66 2.24 -12.94
N THR A 659 -13.93 1.34 -12.31
CA THR A 659 -12.70 1.67 -11.58
C THR A 659 -11.45 1.33 -12.42
N ASN A 660 -11.61 0.49 -13.46
CA ASN A 660 -10.50 0.02 -14.29
C ASN A 660 -9.81 1.17 -15.05
N GLN A 661 -8.48 1.07 -15.15
CA GLN A 661 -7.65 2.07 -15.84
C GLN A 661 -8.10 2.35 -17.28
N CYS A 662 -8.67 1.37 -17.96
CA CYS A 662 -9.20 1.53 -19.32
C CYS A 662 -10.67 1.12 -19.30
N ALA A 663 -11.52 1.92 -19.95
CA ALA A 663 -12.93 1.60 -20.08
C ALA A 663 -13.06 0.24 -20.80
N GLY A 664 -13.62 -0.77 -20.12
CA GLY A 664 -13.66 -2.15 -20.62
C GLY A 664 -12.42 -3.02 -20.38
N ASP A 665 -11.69 -2.79 -19.28
CA ASP A 665 -10.65 -3.63 -18.66
C ASP A 665 -9.29 -3.72 -19.36
N ILE A 666 -9.25 -3.62 -20.68
CA ILE A 666 -8.00 -3.71 -21.45
C ILE A 666 -7.89 -2.53 -22.41
N CYS A 667 -6.79 -1.80 -22.30
CA CYS A 667 -6.51 -0.64 -23.15
C CYS A 667 -6.31 -1.05 -24.61
N MET A 668 -6.82 -0.24 -25.54
CA MET A 668 -6.47 -0.36 -26.94
C MET A 668 -4.97 -0.15 -27.15
N VAL A 669 -4.42 -0.76 -28.20
CA VAL A 669 -3.01 -0.61 -28.58
C VAL A 669 -2.94 -0.35 -30.07
N ILE A 670 -2.26 0.72 -30.48
CA ILE A 670 -1.88 0.95 -31.88
C ILE A 670 -0.40 0.61 -32.02
N ARG A 671 -0.09 -0.39 -32.85
CA ARG A 671 1.26 -0.71 -33.28
C ARG A 671 1.54 0.01 -34.59
N VAL A 672 2.70 0.65 -34.65
CA VAL A 672 3.17 1.39 -35.81
C VAL A 672 4.47 0.76 -36.28
N TYR A 673 4.48 0.28 -37.52
CA TYR A 673 5.64 -0.22 -38.22
C TYR A 673 6.10 0.83 -39.23
N VAL A 674 7.40 1.11 -39.24
CA VAL A 674 7.99 2.18 -40.05
C VAL A 674 9.16 1.62 -40.85
N GLU A 675 9.08 1.71 -42.17
CA GLU A 675 10.14 1.32 -43.08
C GLU A 675 10.60 2.54 -43.90
N ALA A 676 11.87 2.90 -43.80
CA ALA A 676 12.48 3.95 -44.60
C ALA A 676 13.97 3.65 -44.84
N ASN A 677 14.52 4.20 -45.92
CA ASN A 677 15.95 4.11 -46.21
C ASN A 677 16.81 4.85 -45.17
N ASP A 678 16.25 5.91 -44.56
CA ASP A 678 16.91 6.71 -43.54
C ASP A 678 15.93 7.10 -42.43
N MET A 679 16.12 6.50 -41.26
CA MET A 679 15.29 6.72 -40.06
C MET A 679 15.66 8.00 -39.31
N SER A 680 16.78 8.65 -39.63
CA SER A 680 17.26 9.86 -38.95
C SER A 680 16.52 11.14 -39.36
N THR A 681 15.80 11.11 -40.48
CA THR A 681 15.02 12.26 -41.00
C THR A 681 13.69 12.51 -40.26
N ALA A 682 13.51 11.89 -39.08
CA ALA A 682 12.35 11.99 -38.21
C ALA A 682 12.38 13.23 -37.28
N HIS A 683 13.00 14.32 -37.73
CA HIS A 683 12.91 15.62 -37.08
C HIS A 683 11.96 16.52 -37.90
N CYS A 684 10.69 16.58 -37.50
CA CYS A 684 9.64 17.30 -38.24
C CYS A 684 9.32 18.66 -37.63
N ARG A 685 9.88 19.02 -36.46
CA ARG A 685 9.43 20.19 -35.68
C ARG A 685 9.41 21.50 -36.46
N GLU A 686 10.43 21.74 -37.29
CA GLU A 686 10.52 22.96 -38.12
C GLU A 686 9.59 22.94 -39.35
N ARG A 687 9.11 21.75 -39.74
CA ARG A 687 8.21 21.55 -40.89
C ARG A 687 6.77 21.29 -40.46
N ASP A 688 6.54 21.06 -39.18
CA ASP A 688 5.24 20.78 -38.61
C ASP A 688 4.53 22.10 -38.26
N THR A 689 3.24 22.15 -38.53
CA THR A 689 2.38 23.25 -38.12
C THR A 689 1.13 22.62 -37.51
N PRO A 690 1.21 22.17 -36.24
CA PRO A 690 0.11 21.49 -35.59
C PRO A 690 -1.17 22.32 -35.69
N THR A 691 -2.20 21.75 -36.30
CA THR A 691 -3.50 22.39 -36.43
C THR A 691 -4.41 21.88 -35.33
N PRO A 692 -5.13 22.75 -34.59
CA PRO A 692 -6.07 22.31 -33.57
C PRO A 692 -7.16 21.39 -34.13
N PRO A 693 -7.73 20.47 -33.32
CA PRO A 693 -8.87 19.68 -33.76
C PRO A 693 -10.09 20.57 -34.05
N ALA A 694 -10.88 20.19 -35.05
CA ALA A 694 -12.08 20.90 -35.47
C ALA A 694 -13.24 20.72 -34.48
N LYS A 695 -13.27 19.58 -33.77
CA LYS A 695 -14.28 19.25 -32.76
C LYS A 695 -13.65 19.26 -31.37
N ARG A 696 -14.30 19.96 -30.45
CA ARG A 696 -13.93 20.03 -29.03
C ARG A 696 -15.11 19.59 -28.19
N SER A 697 -14.88 18.76 -27.19
CA SER A 697 -15.87 18.52 -26.15
C SER A 697 -16.11 19.83 -25.38
N VAL A 698 -17.29 19.98 -24.81
CA VAL A 698 -17.63 21.21 -24.07
C VAL A 698 -16.93 21.18 -22.71
N ALA A 699 -15.80 21.88 -22.60
CA ALA A 699 -15.23 22.25 -21.31
C ALA A 699 -16.16 23.30 -20.67
N LYS A 700 -16.99 22.89 -19.71
CA LYS A 700 -17.79 23.84 -18.94
C LYS A 700 -16.92 24.44 -17.85
N LYS A 701 -16.30 25.60 -18.13
CA LYS A 701 -15.77 26.46 -17.07
C LYS A 701 -16.94 26.92 -16.20
N ARG A 702 -17.09 26.37 -14.99
CA ARG A 702 -18.00 26.93 -13.99
C ARG A 702 -17.27 28.15 -13.40
N SER A 703 -17.92 29.31 -13.37
CA SER A 703 -17.29 30.63 -13.16
C SER A 703 -16.33 30.67 -11.96
N ASP A 704 -15.13 31.26 -12.14
CA ASP A 704 -14.13 31.48 -11.08
C ASP A 704 -14.69 32.23 -9.86
N ASP A 705 -15.70 33.09 -10.07
CA ASP A 705 -16.30 33.96 -9.05
C ASP A 705 -17.13 33.22 -7.97
N ASN A 706 -17.24 31.89 -8.01
CA ASN A 706 -18.14 31.10 -7.15
C ASN A 706 -17.47 29.97 -6.35
N LEU A 707 -16.15 29.77 -6.42
CA LEU A 707 -15.49 28.75 -5.57
C LEU A 707 -15.37 29.25 -4.12
N SER A 708 -16.19 28.72 -3.21
CA SER A 708 -16.11 29.01 -1.77
C SER A 708 -15.56 27.82 -1.02
N PHE A 709 -14.47 28.03 -0.30
CA PHE A 709 -13.81 27.01 0.52
C PHE A 709 -14.05 27.23 2.02
N ASP A 710 -15.10 27.96 2.37
CA ASP A 710 -15.43 28.33 3.75
C ASP A 710 -16.14 27.21 4.51
N THR A 711 -16.56 26.15 3.81
CA THR A 711 -17.20 24.98 4.40
C THR A 711 -16.18 24.11 5.14
N TYR A 712 -16.49 23.79 6.40
CA TYR A 712 -15.75 22.86 7.24
C TYR A 712 -16.70 22.11 8.18
N TYR A 713 -16.21 21.00 8.73
CA TYR A 713 -16.96 20.08 9.57
C TYR A 713 -16.40 20.09 11.00
N ASN A 714 -17.26 19.88 11.99
CA ASN A 714 -16.83 19.91 13.41
C ASN A 714 -16.21 18.58 13.90
N GLY A 715 -16.17 17.57 13.04
CA GLY A 715 -15.67 16.24 13.35
C GLY A 715 -16.03 15.23 12.25
N PRO A 716 -15.49 14.01 12.36
CA PRO A 716 -15.86 12.91 11.48
C PRO A 716 -17.30 12.45 11.73
N GLU A 717 -17.89 11.78 10.74
CA GLU A 717 -19.17 11.09 10.93
C GLU A 717 -19.04 9.94 11.96
N PRO A 718 -20.12 9.55 12.65
CA PRO A 718 -20.04 8.59 13.76
C PRO A 718 -19.45 7.21 13.42
N ASP A 719 -19.58 6.75 12.18
CA ASP A 719 -19.05 5.46 11.71
C ASP A 719 -17.70 5.58 10.99
N TRP A 720 -17.08 6.77 10.99
CA TRP A 720 -15.79 7.01 10.36
C TRP A 720 -14.62 6.88 11.34
N GLY A 721 -13.59 6.17 10.89
CA GLY A 721 -12.38 5.86 11.66
C GLY A 721 -12.51 4.57 12.48
N ALA A 722 -11.37 4.14 13.02
CA ALA A 722 -11.27 2.90 13.79
C ALA A 722 -11.92 3.05 15.17
N GLY A 723 -12.04 4.27 15.67
CA GLY A 723 -12.58 4.59 16.99
C GLY A 723 -11.67 4.08 18.12
N ALA A 724 -12.26 3.88 19.30
CA ALA A 724 -11.53 3.33 20.44
C ALA A 724 -11.06 1.90 20.15
N THR A 725 -9.82 1.60 20.53
CA THR A 725 -9.35 0.21 20.58
C THR A 725 -10.17 -0.54 21.63
N VAL A 726 -10.56 -1.76 21.30
CA VAL A 726 -11.31 -2.63 22.22
C VAL A 726 -10.31 -3.30 23.16
N PRO A 727 -10.27 -2.94 24.46
CA PRO A 727 -9.29 -3.47 25.41
C PRO A 727 -9.42 -4.99 25.55
N PHE A 728 -8.28 -5.65 25.76
CA PHE A 728 -8.17 -7.09 25.94
C PHE A 728 -9.18 -7.66 26.98
N THR A 729 -9.34 -6.98 28.12
CA THR A 729 -10.20 -7.40 29.25
C THR A 729 -11.70 -7.20 29.04
N THR A 730 -12.11 -6.51 27.96
CA THR A 730 -13.53 -6.28 27.66
C THR A 730 -14.13 -7.33 26.72
N ARG A 731 -13.32 -8.28 26.24
CA ARG A 731 -13.77 -9.35 25.36
C ARG A 731 -14.37 -10.47 26.23
N GLY A 732 -15.70 -10.53 26.30
CA GLY A 732 -16.40 -11.64 26.97
C GLY A 732 -16.08 -12.99 26.32
N PRO A 733 -16.31 -14.12 27.02
CA PRO A 733 -16.17 -15.45 26.45
C PRO A 733 -17.03 -15.58 25.19
N ILE A 734 -16.42 -16.06 24.10
CA ILE A 734 -17.12 -16.43 22.87
C ILE A 734 -17.09 -17.95 22.79
N ASP A 735 -18.24 -18.56 22.97
CA ASP A 735 -18.39 -20.00 22.77
C ASP A 735 -18.22 -20.33 21.28
N GLY A 736 -17.49 -21.40 20.99
CA GLY A 736 -17.29 -21.84 19.63
C GLY A 736 -18.49 -22.55 19.05
N TRP A 737 -18.66 -22.39 17.74
CA TRP A 737 -19.68 -23.08 16.96
C TRP A 737 -19.07 -23.66 15.70
N TYR A 738 -19.60 -24.79 15.26
CA TYR A 738 -19.11 -25.43 14.05
C TYR A 738 -19.52 -24.65 12.80
N SER A 739 -18.67 -24.65 11.78
CA SER A 739 -19.02 -24.31 10.41
C SER A 739 -20.20 -25.14 9.91
N ASP A 740 -20.74 -24.71 8.76
CA ASP A 740 -21.56 -25.58 7.94
C ASP A 740 -20.77 -26.85 7.57
N TRP A 741 -21.49 -27.94 7.33
CA TRP A 741 -20.89 -29.19 6.90
C TRP A 741 -20.26 -29.04 5.52
N GLY A 742 -19.05 -29.60 5.36
CA GLY A 742 -18.45 -29.78 4.04
C GLY A 742 -19.22 -30.78 3.18
N GLU A 743 -18.82 -30.87 1.91
CA GLU A 743 -19.38 -31.88 1.00
C GLU A 743 -19.08 -33.31 1.49
N TRP A 744 -19.96 -34.23 1.11
CA TRP A 744 -19.75 -35.66 1.35
C TRP A 744 -18.56 -36.16 0.55
N GLY A 745 -17.61 -36.83 1.23
CA GLY A 745 -16.49 -37.48 0.56
C GLY A 745 -16.93 -38.64 -0.33
N ASN A 746 -16.03 -39.08 -1.20
CA ASN A 746 -16.26 -40.28 -2.02
C ASN A 746 -16.56 -41.51 -1.14
N CYS A 747 -17.39 -42.40 -1.68
CA CYS A 747 -17.74 -43.64 -1.01
C CYS A 747 -16.50 -44.50 -0.76
N ARG A 748 -16.29 -44.93 0.48
CA ARG A 748 -15.20 -45.81 0.89
C ARG A 748 -15.55 -47.27 0.61
N PRO A 749 -14.56 -48.19 0.58
CA PRO A 749 -14.80 -49.62 0.34
C PRO A 749 -15.74 -50.29 1.34
N ASP A 750 -15.95 -49.69 2.51
CA ASP A 750 -16.89 -50.14 3.54
C ASP A 750 -18.32 -49.61 3.35
N MET A 751 -18.64 -49.07 2.17
CA MET A 751 -19.94 -48.47 1.81
C MET A 751 -20.32 -47.23 2.64
N THR A 752 -19.33 -46.55 3.25
CA THR A 752 -19.58 -45.30 3.99
C THR A 752 -19.01 -44.07 3.28
N SER A 753 -19.71 -42.95 3.36
CA SER A 753 -19.25 -41.61 2.98
C SER A 753 -19.16 -40.74 4.25
N VAL A 754 -18.17 -39.86 4.33
CA VAL A 754 -17.90 -39.01 5.50
C VAL A 754 -17.83 -37.56 5.08
N ARG A 755 -18.42 -36.66 5.88
CA ARG A 755 -18.24 -35.21 5.80
C ARG A 755 -17.73 -34.64 7.12
N THR A 756 -17.03 -33.50 7.06
CA THR A 756 -16.41 -32.83 8.21
C THR A 756 -16.90 -31.40 8.33
N ARG A 757 -16.73 -30.80 9.51
CA ARG A 757 -16.92 -29.37 9.79
C ARG A 757 -15.88 -28.90 10.79
N THR A 758 -15.63 -27.59 10.83
CA THR A 758 -14.52 -27.01 11.60
C THR A 758 -15.08 -26.14 12.74
N CYS A 759 -14.38 -26.05 13.87
CA CYS A 759 -14.82 -25.28 15.02
C CYS A 759 -14.42 -23.81 14.89
N ASP A 760 -15.06 -23.09 13.95
CA ASP A 760 -14.59 -21.77 13.52
C ASP A 760 -15.68 -20.70 13.33
N ASN A 761 -16.97 -21.00 13.58
CA ASN A 761 -18.07 -20.07 13.26
C ASN A 761 -18.99 -19.70 14.44
N PRO A 762 -18.49 -18.99 15.49
CA PRO A 762 -17.14 -18.48 15.68
C PRO A 762 -16.16 -19.50 16.31
N ILE A 763 -14.86 -19.24 16.20
CA ILE A 763 -13.81 -19.92 16.99
C ILE A 763 -14.02 -19.60 18.48
N PRO A 764 -13.92 -20.57 19.42
CA PRO A 764 -13.94 -20.30 20.86
C PRO A 764 -12.88 -19.26 21.28
N ARG A 765 -13.23 -18.25 22.09
CA ARG A 765 -12.30 -17.20 22.57
C ARG A 765 -12.60 -16.74 23.99
N ASN A 766 -11.61 -16.11 24.63
CA ASN A 766 -11.71 -15.47 25.96
C ASN A 766 -12.31 -16.39 27.05
N GLY A 767 -11.94 -17.67 27.04
CA GLY A 767 -12.48 -18.68 27.96
C GLY A 767 -13.87 -19.21 27.60
N GLY A 768 -14.39 -18.92 26.41
CA GLY A 768 -15.60 -19.53 25.88
C GLY A 768 -15.44 -21.02 25.59
N ASN A 769 -16.56 -21.75 25.61
CA ASN A 769 -16.61 -23.19 25.43
C ASN A 769 -16.17 -23.61 24.03
N GLY A 770 -15.53 -24.78 23.91
CA GLY A 770 -15.32 -25.45 22.63
C GLY A 770 -16.64 -25.79 21.91
N CYS A 771 -16.57 -26.06 20.60
CA CYS A 771 -17.74 -26.43 19.82
C CYS A 771 -18.41 -27.70 20.36
N ARG A 772 -19.74 -27.67 20.45
CA ARG A 772 -20.55 -28.81 20.93
C ARG A 772 -21.08 -29.63 19.77
N GLY A 773 -20.89 -30.95 19.83
CA GLY A 773 -21.36 -31.92 18.83
C GLY A 773 -20.23 -32.54 18.00
N PRO A 774 -20.56 -33.45 17.05
CA PRO A 774 -19.55 -34.18 16.28
C PRO A 774 -18.88 -33.29 15.22
N LYS A 775 -17.55 -33.42 15.05
CA LYS A 775 -16.74 -32.79 13.98
C LYS A 775 -16.92 -33.50 12.63
N THR A 776 -17.30 -34.78 12.67
CA THR A 776 -17.44 -35.67 11.51
C THR A 776 -18.80 -36.34 11.51
N GLU A 777 -19.39 -36.50 10.33
CA GLU A 777 -20.63 -37.25 10.12
C GLU A 777 -20.42 -38.28 9.03
N ALA A 778 -20.99 -39.47 9.20
CA ALA A 778 -20.92 -40.58 8.27
C ALA A 778 -22.33 -40.98 7.81
N GLN A 779 -22.46 -41.37 6.54
CA GLN A 779 -23.68 -41.96 5.98
C GLN A 779 -23.33 -43.18 5.12
N ASP A 780 -24.31 -44.07 4.95
CA ASP A 780 -24.19 -45.15 3.98
C ASP A 780 -24.32 -44.59 2.55
N CYS A 781 -23.52 -45.11 1.64
CA CYS A 781 -23.62 -44.76 0.22
C CYS A 781 -24.88 -45.38 -0.39
N VAL A 782 -25.55 -44.61 -1.24
CA VAL A 782 -26.77 -45.04 -1.96
C VAL A 782 -26.41 -45.74 -3.26
#